data_AF-A0A4R2K1J8-F1
#
_entry.id   AF-A0A4R2K1J8-F1
#
_cell.length_a   1.000
_cell.length_b   1.000
_cell.length_c   1.000
_cell.angle_alpha   90.00
_cell.angle_beta   90.00
_cell.angle_gamma   90.00
#
_symmetry.space_group_name_H-M   'P 1'
#
loop_
_entity.id
_entity.type
_entity.pdbx_description
1 polymer ?
#
loop_
_entity_poly.entity_id
_entity_poly.type
_entity_poly.pdbx_seq_one_letter_code
_entity_poly.pdbx_strand_id
1 'polypeptide(L)'
;MRKFIPILIGFVFLFAAVMPSTIAQAQADTKISLKEAIEIAKTKLGISGSGYDFISSYSEYGNYKVWNLTWNSTTKGTISVSVNANTGEIVSYSTWTPTSEPYKPVIPKYTREEARKVAIEFLQKITPEKFKQTKEIVPSYPLGIYYDANYSFSFERIVNGISFPNNGLYVYVDKNTLKVTSYFQNWEDYSFPKPENIITKEEAIKIFKEKIGLTLQYALIPPQSEKESYKTLLVYGVYQNAPIDAFTGEVKKPLYYYPMPGGRTAGPAGEKEMQLTPEEKKEIEASEKYISKDKALEIAKNSLPFSLEGYKLESASLYTDTYYAPAKNPTWSFYWNLQKDNKYFYVNASVDAVTGELTYFSKTVSDIEDKDKQPKYTSKELGEIAEKYLERIIPEKFKNTKYFNETSNPDYSPNLYTFTYLRTVNGILAPFDNITITLNPYTGEITSYYLNWTNVNFTPAENVITLDEAYKILLDNYEMKLNYILDYDYKSPDAPPKVKLVYQLDFYGYIDAKTGTLLDGMGRPIVKESKVTFTDIEGNWAEKDIKLLAEYGIIEVEGDKYYPDKEITQKDFIKMLVKTVQPPYYDPMPKSSKDYDTYYAIAISKKIISPEEKNPDSPVMRLEAAKMLVNALQVGYIAEIPNIFSISFKDKNEIPKNIIGYVAIISGLNIMRGSDGYFYPQRPLTRAEAAAVLVRYLQVNK
;
A
#
# COMPACT_ATOMS: atom_id res chain seq x y z
N MET A 1 -14.59 -1.55 56.48
CA MET A 1 -14.85 -2.71 55.60
C MET A 1 -16.22 -2.57 54.97
N ARG A 2 -16.30 -2.73 53.63
CA ARG A 2 -17.42 -3.18 52.76
C ARG A 2 -18.84 -2.65 53.08
N LYS A 3 -19.37 -1.71 52.29
CA LYS A 3 -20.04 -1.80 50.96
C LYS A 3 -21.58 -1.74 51.14
N PHE A 4 -22.17 -0.67 50.59
CA PHE A 4 -23.60 -0.39 50.47
C PHE A 4 -24.05 -0.55 49.01
N ILE A 5 -25.26 -1.06 48.79
CA ILE A 5 -26.14 -0.82 47.63
C ILE A 5 -27.56 -0.82 48.18
N PRO A 6 -28.41 0.20 47.91
CA PRO A 6 -29.61 -0.03 47.08
C PRO A 6 -30.21 1.22 46.37
N ILE A 7 -31.33 1.01 45.63
CA ILE A 7 -32.43 1.96 45.30
C ILE A 7 -32.31 2.81 43.99
N LEU A 8 -33.21 2.47 43.03
CA LEU A 8 -34.28 3.28 42.36
C LEU A 8 -34.03 4.65 41.67
N ILE A 9 -34.75 4.83 40.53
CA ILE A 9 -35.28 6.09 39.91
C ILE A 9 -34.21 6.98 39.22
N GLY A 10 -34.35 7.57 38.03
CA GLY A 10 -35.43 7.80 37.05
C GLY A 10 -35.05 9.01 36.15
N PHE A 11 -35.73 9.20 35.01
CA PHE A 11 -35.82 10.41 34.14
C PHE A 11 -34.53 10.91 33.42
N VAL A 12 -34.39 10.84 32.08
CA VAL A 12 -34.97 11.68 30.99
C VAL A 12 -34.62 13.18 31.08
N PHE A 13 -33.86 13.71 30.10
CA PHE A 13 -34.20 14.79 29.14
C PHE A 13 -33.02 14.93 28.14
N LEU A 14 -33.15 14.53 26.87
CA LEU A 14 -33.59 15.36 25.71
C LEU A 14 -32.64 16.56 25.45
N PHE A 15 -32.10 16.75 24.25
CA PHE A 15 -32.88 16.98 23.03
C PHE A 15 -33.07 15.74 22.16
N ALA A 16 -34.15 15.01 22.42
CA ALA A 16 -35.02 14.64 21.32
C ALA A 16 -35.83 15.90 21.00
N ALA A 17 -35.48 16.60 19.93
CA ALA A 17 -36.58 16.94 19.06
C ALA A 17 -37.17 15.59 18.65
N VAL A 18 -38.40 15.34 19.09
CA VAL A 18 -39.22 14.20 18.67
C VAL A 18 -39.20 14.18 17.14
N MET A 19 -38.35 13.34 16.56
CA MET A 19 -38.49 12.88 15.18
C MET A 19 -38.95 11.43 15.32
N PRO A 20 -40.27 11.18 15.45
CA PRO A 20 -40.82 9.84 15.33
C PRO A 20 -40.74 9.44 13.85
N SER A 21 -39.54 9.24 13.29
CA SER A 21 -39.42 9.25 11.83
C SER A 21 -38.02 9.04 11.21
N THR A 22 -37.28 7.96 11.49
CA THR A 22 -36.18 7.59 10.57
C THR A 22 -36.50 6.37 9.75
N ILE A 23 -36.81 5.22 10.34
CA ILE A 23 -37.11 4.02 9.52
C ILE A 23 -38.48 4.16 8.85
N ALA A 24 -39.53 4.56 9.56
CA ALA A 24 -40.86 4.70 8.98
C ALA A 24 -40.96 5.84 7.95
N GLN A 25 -40.24 6.96 8.18
CA GLN A 25 -40.21 8.08 7.23
C GLN A 25 -39.23 7.82 6.07
N ALA A 26 -38.06 7.19 6.30
CA ALA A 26 -37.22 6.71 5.19
C ALA A 26 -37.93 5.64 4.36
N GLN A 27 -38.74 4.79 4.97
CA GLN A 27 -39.55 3.81 4.24
C GLN A 27 -40.71 4.47 3.45
N ALA A 28 -41.13 5.69 3.82
CA ALA A 28 -42.09 6.49 3.05
C ALA A 28 -41.41 7.26 1.89
N ASP A 29 -40.14 7.64 2.04
CA ASP A 29 -39.36 8.44 1.07
C ASP A 29 -38.47 7.61 0.12
N THR A 30 -38.51 6.27 0.20
CA THR A 30 -37.72 5.35 -0.63
C THR A 30 -38.59 4.56 -1.60
N LYS A 31 -38.08 4.31 -2.83
CA LYS A 31 -38.81 3.48 -3.82
C LYS A 31 -38.71 1.99 -3.51
N ILE A 32 -37.66 1.57 -2.81
CA ILE A 32 -37.40 0.21 -2.38
C ILE A 32 -37.52 0.19 -0.86
N SER A 33 -38.49 -0.55 -0.35
CA SER A 33 -38.66 -0.77 1.08
C SER A 33 -37.53 -1.64 1.66
N LEU A 34 -37.34 -1.59 2.99
CA LEU A 34 -36.40 -2.48 3.69
C LEU A 34 -36.69 -3.96 3.40
N LYS A 35 -37.98 -4.35 3.30
CA LYS A 35 -38.38 -5.74 2.98
C LYS A 35 -37.89 -6.14 1.60
N GLU A 36 -38.15 -5.31 0.59
CA GLU A 36 -37.70 -5.55 -0.78
C GLU A 36 -36.16 -5.57 -0.87
N ALA A 37 -35.48 -4.68 -0.15
CA ALA A 37 -34.01 -4.68 -0.07
C ALA A 37 -33.46 -6.00 0.49
N ILE A 38 -34.08 -6.55 1.55
CA ILE A 38 -33.72 -7.86 2.11
C ILE A 38 -33.99 -8.99 1.10
N GLU A 39 -35.13 -8.97 0.42
CA GLU A 39 -35.48 -9.97 -0.59
C GLU A 39 -34.52 -9.94 -1.79
N ILE A 40 -34.16 -8.75 -2.26
CA ILE A 40 -33.14 -8.54 -3.29
C ILE A 40 -31.80 -9.13 -2.85
N ALA A 41 -31.31 -8.77 -1.65
CA ALA A 41 -30.04 -9.25 -1.14
C ALA A 41 -30.02 -10.77 -1.01
N LYS A 42 -31.05 -11.37 -0.39
CA LYS A 42 -31.14 -12.83 -0.22
C LYS A 42 -31.21 -13.57 -1.54
N THR A 43 -32.02 -13.09 -2.49
CA THR A 43 -32.22 -13.76 -3.79
C THR A 43 -30.98 -13.66 -4.66
N LYS A 44 -30.41 -12.46 -4.79
CA LYS A 44 -29.25 -12.23 -5.65
C LYS A 44 -27.97 -12.83 -5.10
N LEU A 45 -27.77 -12.83 -3.78
CA LEU A 45 -26.54 -13.31 -3.14
C LEU A 45 -26.65 -14.72 -2.54
N GLY A 46 -27.84 -15.33 -2.55
CA GLY A 46 -28.06 -16.68 -1.99
C GLY A 46 -27.94 -16.74 -0.46
N ILE A 47 -28.35 -15.68 0.25
CA ILE A 47 -28.24 -15.58 1.71
C ILE A 47 -29.44 -16.31 2.36
N SER A 48 -29.18 -17.40 3.09
CA SER A 48 -30.23 -18.13 3.83
C SER A 48 -30.72 -17.35 5.07
N GLY A 49 -29.81 -16.63 5.73
CA GLY A 49 -30.08 -15.85 6.95
C GLY A 49 -30.26 -16.68 8.24
N SER A 50 -30.29 -18.01 8.15
CA SER A 50 -30.48 -18.89 9.32
C SER A 50 -29.22 -18.97 10.18
N GLY A 51 -29.35 -18.72 11.49
CA GLY A 51 -28.23 -18.75 12.44
C GLY A 51 -27.37 -17.49 12.44
N TYR A 52 -27.96 -16.36 12.04
CA TYR A 52 -27.39 -15.02 12.13
C TYR A 52 -28.35 -14.10 12.89
N ASP A 53 -27.77 -13.18 13.67
CA ASP A 53 -28.44 -12.00 14.20
C ASP A 53 -28.47 -10.93 13.12
N PHE A 54 -29.65 -10.40 12.83
CA PHE A 54 -29.84 -9.43 11.75
C PHE A 54 -29.98 -8.00 12.27
N ILE A 55 -29.25 -7.08 11.67
CA ILE A 55 -29.31 -5.64 11.93
C ILE A 55 -29.43 -4.91 10.60
N SER A 56 -30.25 -3.87 10.56
CA SER A 56 -30.37 -2.98 9.40
C SER A 56 -30.27 -1.52 9.78
N SER A 57 -29.74 -0.69 8.89
CA SER A 57 -29.77 0.77 8.99
C SER A 57 -30.06 1.41 7.63
N TYR A 58 -30.49 2.67 7.65
CA TYR A 58 -30.67 3.51 6.48
C TYR A 58 -29.63 4.63 6.50
N SER A 59 -29.10 4.99 5.34
CA SER A 59 -28.17 6.11 5.20
C SER A 59 -28.53 6.94 3.98
N GLU A 60 -28.55 8.26 4.17
CA GLU A 60 -28.84 9.24 3.13
C GLU A 60 -27.80 10.36 3.19
N TYR A 61 -27.08 10.56 2.09
CA TYR A 61 -26.16 11.68 1.91
C TYR A 61 -26.20 12.13 0.45
N GLY A 62 -26.68 13.35 0.21
CA GLY A 62 -26.92 13.84 -1.15
C GLY A 62 -27.86 12.90 -1.93
N ASN A 63 -27.40 12.43 -3.09
CA ASN A 63 -28.15 11.46 -3.91
C ASN A 63 -27.97 9.99 -3.46
N TYR A 64 -27.08 9.73 -2.50
CA TYR A 64 -26.77 8.39 -2.03
C TYR A 64 -27.75 7.96 -0.93
N LYS A 65 -28.78 7.19 -1.32
CA LYS A 65 -29.78 6.59 -0.42
C LYS A 65 -29.62 5.08 -0.40
N VAL A 66 -29.28 4.49 0.75
CA VAL A 66 -29.01 3.05 0.86
C VAL A 66 -29.59 2.41 2.12
N TRP A 67 -30.06 1.17 1.96
CA TRP A 67 -30.30 0.24 3.05
C TRP A 67 -29.03 -0.58 3.31
N ASN A 68 -28.51 -0.53 4.53
CA ASN A 68 -27.40 -1.36 4.98
C ASN A 68 -27.94 -2.53 5.78
N LEU A 69 -27.61 -3.74 5.35
CA LEU A 69 -28.13 -5.00 5.87
C LEU A 69 -26.95 -5.83 6.38
N THR A 70 -26.99 -6.23 7.64
CA THR A 70 -25.91 -7.01 8.27
C THR A 70 -26.46 -8.23 8.97
N TRP A 71 -25.93 -9.40 8.61
CA TRP A 71 -26.15 -10.68 9.28
C TRP A 71 -24.89 -11.07 10.03
N ASN A 72 -24.95 -11.12 11.36
CA ASN A 72 -23.81 -11.42 12.24
C ASN A 72 -23.97 -12.77 12.92
N SER A 73 -22.88 -13.51 13.06
CA SER A 73 -22.82 -14.78 13.76
C SER A 73 -21.43 -14.97 14.34
N THR A 74 -21.34 -15.32 15.61
CA THR A 74 -20.05 -15.59 16.27
C THR A 74 -19.34 -16.81 15.69
N THR A 75 -20.08 -17.72 15.04
CA THR A 75 -19.53 -18.96 14.45
C THR A 75 -19.47 -18.92 12.92
N LYS A 76 -20.44 -18.26 12.26
CA LYS A 76 -20.49 -18.18 10.78
C LYS A 76 -19.91 -16.89 10.22
N GLY A 77 -19.68 -15.90 11.06
CA GLY A 77 -19.14 -14.59 10.70
C GLY A 77 -20.18 -13.56 10.32
N THR A 78 -19.77 -12.62 9.48
CA THR A 78 -20.57 -11.45 9.11
C THR A 78 -20.82 -11.43 7.61
N ILE A 79 -22.04 -11.08 7.23
CA ILE A 79 -22.41 -10.72 5.86
C ILE A 79 -22.96 -9.30 5.91
N SER A 80 -22.40 -8.39 5.12
CA SER A 80 -22.86 -7.01 5.00
C SER A 80 -23.23 -6.72 3.55
N VAL A 81 -24.38 -6.09 3.33
CA VAL A 81 -24.89 -5.74 2.00
C VAL A 81 -25.46 -4.33 2.06
N SER A 82 -25.08 -3.48 1.11
CA SER A 82 -25.74 -2.18 0.89
C SER A 82 -26.57 -2.25 -0.38
N VAL A 83 -27.85 -1.87 -0.29
CA VAL A 83 -28.81 -1.85 -1.41
C VAL A 83 -29.28 -0.41 -1.63
N ASN A 84 -29.19 0.08 -2.87
CA ASN A 84 -29.70 1.40 -3.23
C ASN A 84 -31.22 1.45 -3.03
N ALA A 85 -31.67 2.41 -2.21
CA ALA A 85 -33.05 2.50 -1.76
C ALA A 85 -34.01 3.06 -2.84
N ASN A 86 -33.48 3.54 -3.97
CA ASN A 86 -34.26 4.01 -5.12
C ASN A 86 -34.30 3.02 -6.26
N THR A 87 -33.21 2.28 -6.51
CA THR A 87 -33.05 1.42 -7.69
C THR A 87 -33.07 -0.08 -7.36
N GLY A 88 -32.83 -0.45 -6.11
CA GLY A 88 -32.70 -1.85 -5.69
C GLY A 88 -31.38 -2.49 -6.13
N GLU A 89 -30.44 -1.71 -6.64
CA GLU A 89 -29.11 -2.21 -6.99
C GLU A 89 -28.30 -2.53 -5.73
N ILE A 90 -27.56 -3.64 -5.76
CA ILE A 90 -26.57 -3.93 -4.71
C ILE A 90 -25.36 -3.02 -4.98
N VAL A 91 -25.07 -2.14 -4.03
CA VAL A 91 -23.97 -1.18 -4.08
C VAL A 91 -22.69 -1.80 -3.55
N SER A 92 -22.80 -2.55 -2.46
CA SER A 92 -21.70 -3.30 -1.89
C SER A 92 -22.18 -4.59 -1.25
N TYR A 93 -21.27 -5.56 -1.19
CA TYR A 93 -21.41 -6.83 -0.53
C TYR A 93 -20.06 -7.18 0.08
N SER A 94 -20.04 -7.64 1.32
CA SER A 94 -18.87 -8.25 1.91
C SER A 94 -19.27 -9.40 2.82
N THR A 95 -18.41 -10.40 2.88
CA THR A 95 -18.54 -11.48 3.85
C THR A 95 -17.20 -11.76 4.50
N TRP A 96 -17.26 -12.01 5.79
CA TRP A 96 -16.12 -12.40 6.60
C TRP A 96 -16.52 -13.60 7.45
N THR A 97 -15.63 -14.57 7.59
CA THR A 97 -15.81 -15.73 8.46
C THR A 97 -14.69 -15.73 9.50
N PRO A 98 -14.97 -15.94 10.80
CA PRO A 98 -13.95 -16.05 11.82
C PRO A 98 -13.16 -17.33 11.52
N THR A 99 -11.93 -17.18 11.04
CA THR A 99 -11.01 -18.31 10.89
C THR A 99 -10.26 -18.49 12.20
N SER A 100 -10.30 -19.70 12.77
CA SER A 100 -9.50 -20.10 13.93
C SER A 100 -8.04 -20.39 13.59
N GLU A 101 -7.63 -20.29 12.32
CA GLU A 101 -6.27 -20.62 11.88
C GLU A 101 -5.49 -19.39 11.40
N PRO A 102 -4.25 -19.20 11.89
CA PRO A 102 -3.37 -18.10 11.49
C PRO A 102 -2.61 -18.35 10.17
N TYR A 103 -2.85 -19.47 9.46
CA TYR A 103 -2.07 -19.86 8.28
C TYR A 103 -2.97 -20.17 7.07
N LYS A 104 -2.81 -19.40 5.99
CA LYS A 104 -3.39 -19.71 4.66
C LYS A 104 -2.27 -20.28 3.77
N PRO A 105 -2.53 -21.34 2.98
CA PRO A 105 -1.52 -21.87 2.06
C PRO A 105 -0.99 -20.78 1.12
N VAL A 106 0.33 -20.78 0.91
CA VAL A 106 1.05 -19.74 0.13
C VAL A 106 0.65 -19.79 -1.35
N ILE A 107 0.24 -20.96 -1.85
CA ILE A 107 -0.33 -21.12 -3.19
C ILE A 107 -1.85 -21.30 -3.12
N PRO A 108 -2.59 -20.61 -4.01
CA PRO A 108 -4.03 -20.73 -4.12
C PRO A 108 -4.46 -22.10 -4.65
N LYS A 109 -5.57 -22.62 -4.14
CA LYS A 109 -6.19 -23.85 -4.68
C LYS A 109 -6.68 -23.67 -6.13
N TYR A 110 -7.11 -22.46 -6.48
CA TYR A 110 -7.65 -22.14 -7.79
C TYR A 110 -6.84 -21.03 -8.48
N THR A 111 -6.73 -21.10 -9.79
CA THR A 111 -6.03 -20.11 -10.61
C THR A 111 -6.79 -18.77 -10.65
N ARG A 112 -6.08 -17.68 -10.98
CA ARG A 112 -6.73 -16.38 -11.21
C ARG A 112 -7.79 -16.48 -12.29
N GLU A 113 -7.56 -17.24 -13.37
CA GLU A 113 -8.53 -17.42 -14.46
C GLU A 113 -9.79 -18.18 -14.03
N GLU A 114 -9.69 -19.16 -13.15
CA GLU A 114 -10.88 -19.82 -12.56
C GLU A 114 -11.68 -18.85 -11.70
N ALA A 115 -11.01 -18.07 -10.86
CA ALA A 115 -11.65 -17.03 -10.04
C ALA A 115 -12.22 -15.88 -10.89
N ARG A 116 -11.58 -15.54 -12.00
CA ARG A 116 -12.03 -14.53 -12.96
C ARG A 116 -13.36 -14.90 -13.58
N LYS A 117 -13.56 -16.17 -13.94
CA LYS A 117 -14.84 -16.68 -14.45
C LYS A 117 -15.94 -16.48 -13.40
N VAL A 118 -15.67 -16.81 -12.14
CA VAL A 118 -16.60 -16.59 -11.04
C VAL A 118 -16.94 -15.11 -10.85
N ALA A 119 -15.94 -14.22 -10.91
CA ALA A 119 -16.16 -12.79 -10.83
C ALA A 119 -17.06 -12.27 -11.96
N ILE A 120 -16.83 -12.73 -13.20
CA ILE A 120 -17.63 -12.36 -14.37
C ILE A 120 -19.07 -12.86 -14.23
N GLU A 121 -19.27 -14.13 -13.89
CA GLU A 121 -20.60 -14.72 -13.65
C GLU A 121 -21.35 -13.98 -12.54
N PHE A 122 -20.64 -13.60 -11.47
CA PHE A 122 -21.19 -12.79 -10.39
C PHE A 122 -21.66 -11.41 -10.89
N LEU A 123 -20.84 -10.68 -11.65
CA LEU A 123 -21.21 -9.37 -12.18
C LEU A 123 -22.37 -9.43 -13.18
N GLN A 124 -22.40 -10.46 -14.04
CA GLN A 124 -23.52 -10.72 -14.95
C GLN A 124 -24.84 -10.95 -14.20
N LYS A 125 -24.78 -11.58 -13.02
CA LYS A 125 -25.95 -11.81 -12.16
C LYS A 125 -26.38 -10.54 -11.41
N ILE A 126 -25.43 -9.78 -10.85
CA ILE A 126 -25.72 -8.69 -9.92
C ILE A 126 -26.01 -7.38 -10.64
N THR A 127 -25.24 -7.04 -11.67
CA THR A 127 -25.23 -5.72 -12.33
C THR A 127 -24.91 -5.79 -13.84
N PRO A 128 -25.71 -6.53 -14.64
CA PRO A 128 -25.38 -6.83 -16.05
C PRO A 128 -25.23 -5.59 -16.93
N GLU A 129 -26.07 -4.57 -16.78
CA GLU A 129 -26.04 -3.38 -17.67
C GLU A 129 -24.83 -2.48 -17.42
N LYS A 130 -24.38 -2.36 -16.17
CA LYS A 130 -23.13 -1.64 -15.84
C LYS A 130 -21.93 -2.45 -16.29
N PHE A 131 -21.94 -3.77 -16.09
CA PHE A 131 -20.85 -4.65 -16.50
C PHE A 131 -20.59 -4.64 -18.03
N LYS A 132 -21.63 -4.51 -18.86
CA LYS A 132 -21.46 -4.35 -20.32
C LYS A 132 -20.67 -3.10 -20.72
N GLN A 133 -20.63 -2.09 -19.86
CA GLN A 133 -19.93 -0.84 -20.08
C GLN A 133 -18.52 -0.85 -19.49
N THR A 134 -18.02 -1.98 -18.97
CA THR A 134 -16.69 -2.03 -18.34
C THR A 134 -15.67 -2.85 -19.11
N LYS A 135 -14.40 -2.61 -18.81
CA LYS A 135 -13.27 -3.42 -19.24
C LYS A 135 -12.43 -3.79 -18.02
N GLU A 136 -12.00 -5.03 -17.93
CA GLU A 136 -11.08 -5.44 -16.87
C GLU A 136 -9.74 -4.74 -17.00
N ILE A 137 -9.26 -4.20 -15.90
CA ILE A 137 -7.92 -3.67 -15.75
C ILE A 137 -7.11 -4.67 -14.94
N VAL A 138 -6.05 -5.17 -15.57
CA VAL A 138 -5.03 -5.99 -14.90
C VAL A 138 -3.96 -5.02 -14.42
N PRO A 139 -3.76 -4.85 -13.10
CA PRO A 139 -2.73 -3.95 -12.60
C PRO A 139 -1.36 -4.40 -13.09
N SER A 140 -0.52 -3.45 -13.53
CA SER A 140 0.83 -3.72 -14.02
C SER A 140 1.78 -4.28 -12.93
N TYR A 141 1.34 -4.31 -11.67
CA TYR A 141 2.11 -4.70 -10.50
C TYR A 141 1.31 -5.60 -9.58
N PRO A 142 1.69 -6.88 -9.44
CA PRO A 142 1.17 -7.72 -8.36
C PRO A 142 1.93 -7.44 -7.05
N LEU A 143 2.00 -6.19 -6.61
CA LEU A 143 2.53 -5.88 -5.28
C LEU A 143 1.47 -6.25 -4.24
N GLY A 144 1.78 -7.24 -3.40
CA GLY A 144 0.92 -7.67 -2.28
C GLY A 144 -0.07 -8.79 -2.58
N ILE A 145 -0.22 -9.20 -3.85
CA ILE A 145 -1.21 -10.23 -4.21
C ILE A 145 -0.84 -11.60 -3.63
N TYR A 146 0.43 -11.91 -3.36
CA TYR A 146 0.84 -13.22 -2.85
C TYR A 146 0.23 -13.60 -1.49
N TYR A 147 0.05 -12.62 -0.59
CA TYR A 147 -0.43 -12.87 0.78
C TYR A 147 -1.92 -12.56 0.98
N ASP A 148 -2.56 -11.90 0.01
CA ASP A 148 -4.00 -11.71 0.08
C ASP A 148 -4.70 -13.06 -0.13
N ALA A 149 -5.73 -13.31 0.66
CA ALA A 149 -6.57 -14.48 0.53
C ALA A 149 -7.47 -14.44 -0.72
N ASN A 150 -7.58 -13.28 -1.38
CA ASN A 150 -8.45 -13.06 -2.52
C ASN A 150 -7.68 -12.66 -3.77
N TYR A 151 -8.15 -13.12 -4.92
CA TYR A 151 -7.88 -12.43 -6.17
C TYR A 151 -8.78 -11.19 -6.24
N SER A 152 -8.22 -10.09 -6.70
CA SER A 152 -8.94 -8.84 -6.96
C SER A 152 -9.13 -8.65 -8.47
N PHE A 153 -10.35 -8.31 -8.85
CA PHE A 153 -10.73 -8.00 -10.22
C PHE A 153 -11.36 -6.61 -10.27
N SER A 154 -10.74 -5.72 -11.04
CA SER A 154 -11.20 -4.35 -11.27
C SER A 154 -11.71 -4.22 -12.69
N PHE A 155 -12.94 -3.73 -12.84
CA PHE A 155 -13.57 -3.48 -14.14
C PHE A 155 -13.92 -2.01 -14.25
N GLU A 156 -13.09 -1.24 -14.96
CA GLU A 156 -13.29 0.20 -15.16
C GLU A 156 -14.35 0.47 -16.22
N ARG A 157 -15.15 1.50 -16.00
CA ARG A 157 -16.15 1.98 -16.95
C ARG A 157 -15.47 2.56 -18.18
N ILE A 158 -15.94 2.13 -19.35
CA ILE A 158 -15.54 2.62 -20.66
C ILE A 158 -16.66 3.47 -21.22
N VAL A 159 -16.36 4.74 -21.52
CA VAL A 159 -17.29 5.67 -22.17
C VAL A 159 -16.62 6.18 -23.44
N ASN A 160 -17.30 6.14 -24.58
CA ASN A 160 -16.73 6.51 -25.89
C ASN A 160 -15.41 5.78 -26.24
N GLY A 161 -15.20 4.56 -25.74
CA GLY A 161 -13.95 3.81 -25.90
C GLY A 161 -12.80 4.24 -24.98
N ILE A 162 -13.04 5.17 -24.05
CA ILE A 162 -12.05 5.78 -23.15
C ILE A 162 -12.30 5.31 -21.71
N SER A 163 -11.22 5.02 -20.97
CA SER A 163 -11.34 4.58 -19.58
C SER A 163 -11.75 5.72 -18.65
N PHE A 164 -12.57 5.42 -17.66
CA PHE A 164 -12.83 6.29 -16.52
C PHE A 164 -12.30 5.63 -15.23
N PRO A 165 -11.01 5.83 -14.91
CA PRO A 165 -10.38 5.23 -13.74
C PRO A 165 -11.13 5.54 -12.45
N ASN A 166 -11.11 4.58 -11.53
CA ASN A 166 -11.82 4.63 -10.25
C ASN A 166 -13.35 4.69 -10.34
N ASN A 167 -13.95 4.65 -11.54
CA ASN A 167 -15.39 4.47 -11.74
C ASN A 167 -15.64 3.10 -12.37
N GLY A 168 -16.21 2.17 -11.63
CA GLY A 168 -16.28 0.78 -12.07
C GLY A 168 -16.79 -0.20 -11.03
N LEU A 169 -16.51 -1.48 -11.30
CA LEU A 169 -16.97 -2.61 -10.52
C LEU A 169 -15.74 -3.37 -9.98
N TYR A 170 -15.77 -3.72 -8.71
CA TYR A 170 -14.66 -4.37 -8.02
C TYR A 170 -15.15 -5.65 -7.36
N VAL A 171 -14.48 -6.76 -7.62
CA VAL A 171 -14.85 -8.09 -7.11
C VAL A 171 -13.64 -8.77 -6.52
N TYR A 172 -13.82 -9.35 -5.33
CA TYR A 172 -12.82 -10.13 -4.62
C TYR A 172 -13.30 -11.56 -4.52
N VAL A 173 -12.45 -12.50 -4.95
CA VAL A 173 -12.77 -13.93 -4.95
C VAL A 173 -11.72 -14.66 -4.16
N ASP A 174 -12.14 -15.40 -3.13
CA ASP A 174 -11.24 -16.18 -2.30
C ASP A 174 -10.56 -17.26 -3.14
N LYS A 175 -9.22 -17.28 -3.09
CA LYS A 175 -8.41 -18.11 -4.00
C LYS A 175 -8.48 -19.61 -3.67
N ASN A 176 -9.01 -19.96 -2.50
CA ASN A 176 -9.05 -21.33 -2.00
C ASN A 176 -10.45 -21.95 -2.02
N THR A 177 -11.48 -21.12 -2.13
CA THR A 177 -12.89 -21.55 -2.08
C THR A 177 -13.69 -21.11 -3.30
N LEU A 178 -13.17 -20.19 -4.13
CA LEU A 178 -13.90 -19.52 -5.22
C LEU A 178 -15.15 -18.76 -4.75
N LYS A 179 -15.30 -18.50 -3.45
CA LYS A 179 -16.40 -17.66 -2.96
C LYS A 179 -16.08 -16.20 -3.25
N VAL A 180 -17.05 -15.46 -3.78
CA VAL A 180 -16.98 -14.00 -3.80
C VAL A 180 -17.05 -13.53 -2.34
N THR A 181 -16.00 -12.85 -1.89
CA THR A 181 -15.89 -12.36 -0.51
C THR A 181 -16.23 -10.89 -0.39
N SER A 182 -16.04 -10.13 -1.46
CA SER A 182 -16.39 -8.73 -1.51
C SER A 182 -16.76 -8.29 -2.92
N TYR A 183 -17.70 -7.37 -3.01
CA TYR A 183 -18.05 -6.63 -4.20
C TYR A 183 -18.38 -5.21 -3.79
N PHE A 184 -17.94 -4.25 -4.58
CA PHE A 184 -18.47 -2.91 -4.53
C PHE A 184 -18.46 -2.27 -5.91
N GLN A 185 -19.39 -1.34 -6.12
CA GLN A 185 -19.38 -0.47 -7.28
C GLN A 185 -19.05 0.96 -6.84
N ASN A 186 -18.19 1.62 -7.60
CA ASN A 186 -18.08 3.07 -7.57
C ASN A 186 -18.67 3.60 -8.88
N TRP A 187 -19.93 4.02 -8.84
CA TRP A 187 -20.68 4.35 -10.04
C TRP A 187 -21.59 5.52 -9.77
N GLU A 188 -21.48 6.55 -10.61
CA GLU A 188 -22.29 7.75 -10.56
C GLU A 188 -22.64 8.16 -11.99
N ASP A 189 -23.73 8.89 -12.12
CA ASP A 189 -24.21 9.37 -13.42
C ASP A 189 -23.58 10.72 -13.73
N TYR A 190 -22.61 10.71 -14.64
CA TYR A 190 -21.94 11.90 -15.13
C TYR A 190 -22.26 12.16 -16.59
N SER A 191 -22.10 13.43 -17.00
CA SER A 191 -22.02 13.80 -18.41
C SER A 191 -20.56 13.73 -18.87
N PHE A 192 -20.31 13.08 -20.00
CA PHE A 192 -18.97 12.83 -20.51
C PHE A 192 -18.70 13.68 -21.76
N PRO A 193 -17.59 14.44 -21.81
CA PRO A 193 -17.19 15.13 -23.04
C PRO A 193 -16.78 14.11 -24.11
N LYS A 194 -17.14 14.40 -25.36
CA LYS A 194 -16.72 13.61 -26.52
C LYS A 194 -15.26 13.93 -26.88
N PRO A 195 -14.47 12.94 -27.34
CA PRO A 195 -13.07 13.15 -27.74
C PRO A 195 -12.97 13.78 -29.14
N GLU A 196 -13.60 14.93 -29.33
CA GLU A 196 -13.60 15.69 -30.59
C GLU A 196 -12.77 16.96 -30.41
N ASN A 197 -11.91 17.33 -31.37
CA ASN A 197 -11.05 18.52 -31.28
C ASN A 197 -10.09 18.52 -30.08
N ILE A 198 -9.59 17.34 -29.68
CA ILE A 198 -8.56 17.20 -28.66
C ILE A 198 -7.16 17.28 -29.28
N ILE A 199 -6.16 17.65 -28.48
CA ILE A 199 -4.75 17.57 -28.86
C ILE A 199 -4.35 16.11 -29.15
N THR A 200 -3.32 15.94 -29.96
CA THR A 200 -2.75 14.62 -30.25
C THR A 200 -1.96 14.06 -29.08
N LYS A 201 -1.75 12.74 -29.08
CA LYS A 201 -0.91 12.07 -28.09
C LYS A 201 0.53 12.59 -28.13
N GLU A 202 1.04 12.90 -29.32
CA GLU A 202 2.38 13.43 -29.55
C GLU A 202 2.52 14.84 -28.96
N GLU A 203 1.51 15.69 -29.12
CA GLU A 203 1.45 17.01 -28.47
C GLU A 203 1.40 16.89 -26.94
N ALA A 204 0.60 15.95 -26.42
CA ALA A 204 0.57 15.68 -24.98
C ALA A 204 1.93 15.20 -24.44
N ILE A 205 2.65 14.35 -25.18
CA ILE A 205 4.01 13.92 -24.82
C ILE A 205 4.98 15.10 -24.82
N LYS A 206 4.86 16.02 -25.79
CA LYS A 206 5.67 17.24 -25.83
C LYS A 206 5.39 18.12 -24.61
N ILE A 207 4.13 18.37 -24.29
CA ILE A 207 3.71 19.12 -23.10
C ILE A 207 4.22 18.45 -21.83
N PHE A 208 4.12 17.12 -21.74
CA PHE A 208 4.65 16.36 -20.62
C PHE A 208 6.15 16.63 -20.45
N LYS A 209 6.96 16.47 -21.50
CA LYS A 209 8.42 16.70 -21.43
C LYS A 209 8.78 18.14 -21.03
N GLU A 210 8.00 19.12 -21.48
CA GLU A 210 8.28 20.55 -21.25
C GLU A 210 7.80 21.05 -19.88
N LYS A 211 6.64 20.60 -19.40
CA LYS A 211 5.96 21.17 -18.22
C LYS A 211 5.90 20.25 -17.00
N ILE A 212 6.07 18.94 -17.18
CA ILE A 212 5.99 17.94 -16.10
C ILE A 212 7.36 17.29 -15.94
N GLY A 213 7.79 16.57 -16.98
CA GLY A 213 9.14 16.10 -17.22
C GLY A 213 9.65 15.04 -16.25
N LEU A 214 10.69 14.34 -16.69
CA LEU A 214 11.55 13.57 -15.80
C LEU A 214 12.62 14.50 -15.22
N THR A 215 12.83 14.39 -13.91
CA THR A 215 13.88 15.15 -13.21
C THR A 215 14.88 14.19 -12.61
N LEU A 216 16.18 14.46 -12.84
CA LEU A 216 17.24 13.79 -12.11
C LEU A 216 17.19 14.24 -10.64
N GLN A 217 16.94 13.28 -9.75
CA GLN A 217 16.72 13.54 -8.33
C GLN A 217 17.20 12.36 -7.47
N TYR A 218 17.38 12.61 -6.18
CA TYR A 218 17.52 11.55 -5.20
C TYR A 218 16.16 11.02 -4.78
N ALA A 219 15.98 9.71 -4.84
CA ALA A 219 14.91 9.00 -4.15
C ALA A 219 15.41 8.50 -2.79
N LEU A 220 14.56 8.65 -1.77
CA LEU A 220 14.81 8.08 -0.45
C LEU A 220 14.22 6.66 -0.42
N ILE A 221 15.10 5.67 -0.35
CA ILE A 221 14.74 4.27 -0.40
C ILE A 221 14.65 3.74 1.03
N PRO A 222 13.48 3.21 1.45
CA PRO A 222 13.34 2.63 2.77
C PRO A 222 14.22 1.39 2.92
N PRO A 223 14.70 1.10 4.14
CA PRO A 223 15.48 -0.09 4.40
C PRO A 223 14.65 -1.33 4.10
N GLN A 224 15.27 -2.33 3.48
CA GLN A 224 14.59 -3.59 3.16
C GLN A 224 14.71 -4.64 4.28
N SER A 225 15.47 -4.32 5.34
CA SER A 225 15.57 -5.12 6.56
C SER A 225 15.86 -4.25 7.78
N GLU A 226 15.63 -4.79 8.98
CA GLU A 226 15.90 -4.10 10.25
C GLU A 226 17.38 -3.74 10.45
N LYS A 227 18.29 -4.33 9.68
CA LYS A 227 19.73 -4.06 9.74
C LYS A 227 20.18 -2.97 8.77
N GLU A 228 19.34 -2.59 7.81
CA GLU A 228 19.64 -1.54 6.86
C GLU A 228 19.15 -0.18 7.35
N SER A 229 19.87 0.88 6.94
CA SER A 229 19.40 2.25 7.05
C SER A 229 18.78 2.71 5.73
N TYR A 230 18.05 3.82 5.79
CA TYR A 230 17.61 4.53 4.59
C TYR A 230 18.81 4.86 3.69
N LYS A 231 18.64 4.64 2.39
CA LYS A 231 19.64 4.92 1.37
C LYS A 231 19.08 5.92 0.38
N THR A 232 19.97 6.70 -0.22
CA THR A 232 19.63 7.54 -1.37
C THR A 232 19.99 6.83 -2.65
N LEU A 233 19.09 6.89 -3.62
CA LEU A 233 19.33 6.40 -4.98
C LEU A 233 19.15 7.52 -5.97
N LEU A 234 20.05 7.62 -6.95
CA LEU A 234 19.93 8.60 -8.01
C LEU A 234 18.99 8.06 -9.10
N VAL A 235 17.93 8.81 -9.38
CA VAL A 235 16.86 8.37 -10.27
C VAL A 235 16.36 9.50 -11.18
N TYR A 236 15.75 9.11 -12.29
CA TYR A 236 14.79 9.96 -13.00
C TYR A 236 13.39 9.65 -12.47
N GLY A 237 12.74 10.65 -11.89
CA GLY A 237 11.38 10.55 -11.37
C GLY A 237 10.48 11.66 -11.91
N VAL A 238 9.17 11.45 -11.81
CA VAL A 238 8.16 12.48 -12.03
C VAL A 238 7.72 12.97 -10.66
N TYR A 239 8.01 14.22 -10.32
CA TYR A 239 7.66 14.75 -9.01
C TYR A 239 6.13 14.87 -8.82
N GLN A 240 5.42 15.32 -9.85
CA GLN A 240 3.95 15.37 -9.89
C GLN A 240 3.46 14.93 -11.26
N ASN A 241 2.93 13.71 -11.35
CA ASN A 241 2.35 13.20 -12.59
C ASN A 241 0.97 13.84 -12.83
N ALA A 242 0.99 15.10 -13.25
CA ALA A 242 -0.17 15.94 -13.42
C ALA A 242 -0.91 15.62 -14.74
N PRO A 243 -2.26 15.60 -14.75
CA PRO A 243 -3.02 15.38 -15.96
C PRO A 243 -2.96 16.61 -16.89
N ILE A 244 -2.89 16.36 -18.20
CA ILE A 244 -2.90 17.37 -19.26
C ILE A 244 -4.32 17.43 -19.83
N ASP A 245 -4.99 18.58 -19.77
CA ASP A 245 -6.31 18.76 -20.36
C ASP A 245 -6.28 18.48 -21.87
N ALA A 246 -7.11 17.55 -22.33
CA ALA A 246 -7.06 17.07 -23.71
C ALA A 246 -7.53 18.13 -24.72
N PHE A 247 -8.29 19.14 -24.31
CA PHE A 247 -8.76 20.20 -25.21
C PHE A 247 -7.82 21.40 -25.24
N THR A 248 -7.22 21.75 -24.10
CA THR A 248 -6.42 22.99 -23.97
C THR A 248 -4.91 22.75 -23.91
N GLY A 249 -4.46 21.54 -23.56
CA GLY A 249 -3.05 21.26 -23.29
C GLY A 249 -2.53 21.88 -21.99
N GLU A 250 -3.43 22.34 -21.12
CA GLU A 250 -3.07 22.88 -19.80
C GLU A 250 -2.77 21.75 -18.81
N VAL A 251 -1.66 21.90 -18.08
CA VAL A 251 -1.30 20.98 -17.00
C VAL A 251 -2.09 21.36 -15.75
N LYS A 252 -2.92 20.45 -15.24
CA LYS A 252 -3.65 20.70 -13.99
C LYS A 252 -2.76 20.40 -12.80
N LYS A 253 -2.53 21.41 -11.96
CA LYS A 253 -1.83 21.21 -10.69
C LYS A 253 -2.68 20.29 -9.80
N PRO A 254 -2.14 19.19 -9.26
CA PRO A 254 -2.88 18.34 -8.34
C PRO A 254 -3.23 19.13 -7.08
N LEU A 255 -4.52 19.23 -6.77
CA LEU A 255 -5.00 19.62 -5.44
C LEU A 255 -4.82 18.38 -4.55
N TYR A 256 -3.70 18.32 -3.82
CA TYR A 256 -3.44 17.21 -2.93
C TYR A 256 -4.36 17.30 -1.70
N TYR A 257 -5.16 16.25 -1.51
CA TYR A 257 -5.75 15.89 -0.22
C TYR A 257 -5.13 14.54 0.21
N TYR A 258 -4.30 14.56 1.24
CA TYR A 258 -3.95 13.35 1.98
C TYR A 258 -4.94 13.19 3.13
N PRO A 259 -5.70 12.10 3.21
CA PRO A 259 -6.39 11.74 4.43
C PRO A 259 -5.35 11.29 5.47
N MET A 260 -5.27 12.01 6.59
CA MET A 260 -4.53 11.59 7.79
C MET A 260 -5.17 10.29 8.33
N PRO A 261 -4.42 9.18 8.47
CA PRO A 261 -4.91 8.00 9.18
C PRO A 261 -4.95 8.31 10.68
N GLY A 262 -6.14 8.26 11.28
CA GLY A 262 -6.32 8.39 12.71
C GLY A 262 -5.63 7.25 13.48
N GLY A 263 -4.68 7.60 14.33
CA GLY A 263 -3.98 6.67 15.21
C GLY A 263 -4.89 6.12 16.31
N ARG A 264 -4.92 4.80 16.47
CA ARG A 264 -5.54 4.09 17.60
C ARG A 264 -4.68 4.25 18.86
N THR A 265 -5.33 4.50 19.99
CA THR A 265 -4.73 4.48 21.33
C THR A 265 -4.47 3.04 21.79
N ALA A 266 -3.24 2.75 22.23
CA ALA A 266 -2.87 1.50 22.88
C ALA A 266 -3.14 1.59 24.40
N GLY A 267 -3.72 0.52 24.96
CA GLY A 267 -4.03 0.40 26.40
C GLY A 267 -2.81 0.05 27.27
N PRO A 268 -2.94 0.14 28.60
CA PRO A 268 -1.81 0.03 29.52
C PRO A 268 -1.37 -1.42 29.71
N ALA A 269 -0.06 -1.66 29.65
CA ALA A 269 0.58 -2.91 30.04
C ALA A 269 1.05 -2.84 31.51
N GLY A 270 0.82 -3.92 32.25
CA GLY A 270 1.12 -4.02 33.68
C GLY A 270 2.61 -4.17 33.99
N GLU A 271 2.99 -3.66 35.16
CA GLU A 271 4.35 -3.67 35.70
C GLU A 271 4.85 -5.09 36.02
N LYS A 272 6.09 -5.36 35.61
CA LYS A 272 7.00 -6.28 36.30
C LYS A 272 8.38 -5.64 36.34
N GLU A 273 8.99 -5.65 37.51
CA GLU A 273 10.37 -5.20 37.75
C GLU A 273 11.36 -6.02 36.90
N MET A 274 12.24 -5.36 36.15
CA MET A 274 13.42 -5.97 35.54
C MET A 274 14.54 -4.97 35.25
N GLN A 275 15.75 -5.50 35.13
CA GLN A 275 17.00 -4.79 34.82
C GLN A 275 17.05 -4.25 33.39
N LEU A 276 17.78 -3.14 33.20
CA LEU A 276 17.93 -2.45 31.92
C LEU A 276 18.56 -3.34 30.82
N THR A 277 17.84 -3.47 29.72
CA THR A 277 18.26 -4.06 28.44
C THR A 277 19.34 -3.21 27.74
N PRO A 278 20.11 -3.80 26.80
CA PRO A 278 21.03 -3.04 25.95
C PRO A 278 20.38 -1.88 25.19
N GLU A 279 19.13 -2.06 24.74
CA GLU A 279 18.34 -1.05 24.02
C GLU A 279 17.97 0.12 24.95
N GLU A 280 17.59 -0.16 26.20
CA GLU A 280 17.31 0.88 27.19
C GLU A 280 18.58 1.64 27.59
N LYS A 281 19.75 0.98 27.65
CA LYS A 281 21.04 1.67 27.86
C LYS A 281 21.40 2.57 26.69
N LYS A 282 21.16 2.13 25.45
CA LYS A 282 21.37 2.93 24.24
C LYS A 282 20.45 4.16 24.20
N GLU A 283 19.20 4.04 24.67
CA GLU A 283 18.29 5.17 24.78
C GLU A 283 18.73 6.16 25.87
N ILE A 284 19.25 5.67 27.00
CA ILE A 284 19.83 6.53 28.04
C ILE A 284 21.03 7.31 27.48
N GLU A 285 21.98 6.64 26.82
CA GLU A 285 23.14 7.29 26.18
C GLU A 285 22.73 8.28 25.06
N ALA A 286 21.67 7.98 24.31
CA ALA A 286 21.13 8.91 23.32
C ALA A 286 20.53 10.15 23.99
N SER A 287 19.82 9.96 25.11
CA SER A 287 19.15 11.04 25.84
C SER A 287 20.08 12.06 26.49
N GLU A 288 21.32 11.67 26.80
CA GLU A 288 22.36 12.59 27.30
C GLU A 288 22.71 13.69 26.29
N LYS A 289 22.44 13.47 25.00
CA LYS A 289 22.67 14.45 23.93
C LYS A 289 21.51 15.44 23.77
N TYR A 290 20.39 15.22 24.46
CA TYR A 290 19.20 16.04 24.29
C TYR A 290 19.34 17.37 25.02
N ILE A 291 18.95 18.46 24.37
CA ILE A 291 18.79 19.75 25.02
C ILE A 291 17.64 19.69 26.04
N SER A 292 17.81 20.45 27.12
CA SER A 292 16.78 20.56 28.15
C SER A 292 15.50 21.18 27.62
N LYS A 293 14.37 20.86 28.26
CA LYS A 293 13.06 21.50 28.01
C LYS A 293 13.16 23.03 27.99
N ASP A 294 13.86 23.61 28.96
CA ASP A 294 13.94 25.07 29.12
C ASP A 294 14.75 25.70 27.99
N LYS A 295 15.86 25.06 27.57
CA LYS A 295 16.64 25.48 26.41
C LYS A 295 15.83 25.35 25.12
N ALA A 296 15.11 24.24 24.92
CA ALA A 296 14.22 24.06 23.78
C ALA A 296 13.07 25.08 23.74
N LEU A 297 12.51 25.42 24.90
CA LEU A 297 11.46 26.43 25.04
C LEU A 297 11.98 27.83 24.70
N GLU A 298 13.19 28.18 25.14
CA GLU A 298 13.85 29.44 24.78
C GLU A 298 14.10 29.54 23.28
N ILE A 299 14.64 28.48 22.67
CA ILE A 299 14.85 28.39 21.22
C ILE A 299 13.53 28.59 20.47
N ALA A 300 12.47 27.88 20.87
CA ALA A 300 11.16 28.01 20.25
C ALA A 300 10.68 29.47 20.29
N LYS A 301 10.69 30.10 21.47
CA LYS A 301 10.26 31.51 21.65
C LYS A 301 11.08 32.48 20.80
N ASN A 302 12.39 32.31 20.72
CA ASN A 302 13.28 33.21 19.99
C ASN A 302 13.18 33.04 18.46
N SER A 303 12.75 31.87 18.00
CA SER A 303 12.68 31.55 16.57
C SER A 303 11.35 31.95 15.93
N LEU A 304 10.27 32.10 16.73
CA LEU A 304 8.97 32.51 16.22
C LEU A 304 9.00 33.91 15.59
N PRO A 305 8.31 34.14 14.46
CA PRO A 305 8.27 35.45 13.82
C PRO A 305 7.28 36.43 14.48
N PHE A 306 6.65 36.05 15.59
CA PHE A 306 5.60 36.81 16.27
C PHE A 306 5.71 36.71 17.79
N SER A 307 5.05 37.63 18.49
CA SER A 307 4.99 37.67 19.95
C SER A 307 4.01 36.62 20.51
N LEU A 308 4.37 36.02 21.65
CA LEU A 308 3.50 35.15 22.46
C LEU A 308 2.84 35.91 23.63
N GLU A 309 2.74 37.23 23.55
CA GLU A 309 2.09 38.03 24.59
C GLU A 309 0.64 37.59 24.80
N GLY A 310 0.27 37.36 26.06
CA GLY A 310 -1.06 36.86 26.45
C GLY A 310 -1.25 35.34 26.32
N TYR A 311 -0.40 34.65 25.56
CA TYR A 311 -0.46 33.19 25.44
C TYR A 311 0.04 32.49 26.71
N LYS A 312 -0.65 31.43 27.13
CA LYS A 312 -0.25 30.55 28.23
C LYS A 312 0.26 29.23 27.69
N LEU A 313 1.44 28.80 28.15
CA LEU A 313 1.97 27.48 27.84
C LEU A 313 1.11 26.43 28.57
N GLU A 314 0.43 25.58 27.81
CA GLU A 314 -0.44 24.52 28.35
C GLU A 314 0.26 23.17 28.37
N SER A 315 1.12 22.85 27.39
CA SER A 315 1.88 21.60 27.40
C SER A 315 3.27 21.72 26.79
N ALA A 316 4.16 20.86 27.29
CA ALA A 316 5.49 20.60 26.75
C ALA A 316 5.72 19.08 26.78
N SER A 317 5.95 18.47 25.63
CA SER A 317 6.17 17.03 25.49
C SER A 317 7.44 16.74 24.71
N LEU A 318 8.11 15.64 25.04
CA LEU A 318 9.21 15.10 24.26
C LEU A 318 8.73 13.76 23.69
N TYR A 319 8.81 13.60 22.38
CA TYR A 319 8.48 12.33 21.74
C TYR A 319 9.44 12.04 20.59
N THR A 320 9.59 10.75 20.29
CA THR A 320 10.31 10.28 19.11
C THR A 320 9.28 9.85 18.08
N ASP A 321 9.35 10.41 16.88
CA ASP A 321 8.49 9.97 15.78
C ASP A 321 9.01 8.61 15.28
N THR A 322 8.30 7.55 15.65
CA THR A 322 8.57 6.17 15.22
C THR A 322 7.71 5.75 14.04
N TYR A 323 6.77 6.60 13.61
CA TYR A 323 5.81 6.28 12.56
C TYR A 323 6.31 6.69 11.18
N TYR A 324 7.01 7.82 11.09
CA TYR A 324 7.57 8.31 9.84
C TYR A 324 9.07 8.10 9.82
N ALA A 325 9.51 7.29 8.86
CA ALA A 325 10.90 6.90 8.74
C ALA A 325 11.53 7.57 7.49
N PRO A 326 12.82 7.99 7.55
CA PRO A 326 13.83 7.69 8.57
C PRO A 326 13.52 8.31 9.92
N ALA A 327 13.81 7.57 10.99
CA ALA A 327 13.58 8.00 12.36
C ALA A 327 14.27 9.36 12.58
N LYS A 328 13.48 10.35 12.97
CA LYS A 328 13.98 11.67 13.33
C LYS A 328 14.51 11.64 14.77
N ASN A 329 15.35 12.61 15.11
CA ASN A 329 15.70 12.83 16.50
C ASN A 329 14.42 13.08 17.33
N PRO A 330 14.44 12.79 18.64
CA PRO A 330 13.34 13.19 19.51
C PRO A 330 13.08 14.68 19.40
N THR A 331 11.82 15.06 19.53
CA THR A 331 11.36 16.42 19.27
C THR A 331 10.64 16.93 20.51
N TRP A 332 11.09 18.08 21.02
CA TRP A 332 10.33 18.86 21.98
C TRP A 332 9.18 19.53 21.27
N SER A 333 7.97 19.39 21.79
CA SER A 333 6.76 20.03 21.28
C SER A 333 6.10 20.85 22.36
N PHE A 334 5.71 22.06 21.99
CA PHE A 334 5.13 23.04 22.89
C PHE A 334 3.78 23.51 22.34
N TYR A 335 2.80 23.58 23.24
CA TYR A 335 1.47 24.08 22.95
C TYR A 335 1.14 25.27 23.83
N TRP A 336 0.82 26.39 23.21
CA TRP A 336 0.31 27.57 23.88
C TRP A 336 -1.12 27.85 23.45
N ASN A 337 -1.93 28.34 24.38
CA ASN A 337 -3.29 28.79 24.12
C ASN A 337 -3.48 30.26 24.52
N LEU A 338 -4.47 30.90 23.92
CA LEU A 338 -4.95 32.23 24.27
C LEU A 338 -6.46 32.26 24.08
N GLN A 339 -7.20 32.66 25.11
CA GLN A 339 -8.62 32.93 25.01
C GLN A 339 -8.83 34.44 25.00
N LYS A 340 -9.43 34.96 23.92
CA LYS A 340 -9.70 36.39 23.73
C LYS A 340 -11.00 36.56 22.97
N ASP A 341 -11.88 37.45 23.43
CA ASP A 341 -13.15 37.79 22.77
C ASP A 341 -14.04 36.58 22.43
N ASN A 342 -14.16 35.62 23.35
CA ASN A 342 -14.83 34.32 23.16
C ASN A 342 -14.26 33.45 22.02
N LYS A 343 -13.08 33.79 21.51
CA LYS A 343 -12.33 32.99 20.54
C LYS A 343 -11.16 32.29 21.22
N TYR A 344 -10.80 31.14 20.68
CA TYR A 344 -9.69 30.32 21.13
C TYR A 344 -8.60 30.33 20.07
N PHE A 345 -7.40 30.74 20.47
CA PHE A 345 -6.21 30.76 19.63
C PHE A 345 -5.16 29.83 20.23
N TYR A 346 -4.36 29.22 19.38
CA TYR A 346 -3.27 28.37 19.80
C TYR A 346 -2.03 28.56 18.92
N VAL A 347 -0.89 28.21 19.51
CA VAL A 347 0.41 28.09 18.82
C VAL A 347 0.97 26.73 19.17
N ASN A 348 1.38 25.99 18.14
CA ASN A 348 2.22 24.80 18.27
C ASN A 348 3.62 25.17 17.79
N ALA A 349 4.67 24.73 18.50
CA ALA A 349 6.03 24.79 17.99
C ALA A 349 6.80 23.53 18.39
N SER A 350 7.75 23.12 17.55
CA SER A 350 8.57 21.95 17.79
C SER A 350 10.05 22.22 17.51
N VAL A 351 10.90 21.67 18.37
CA VAL A 351 12.37 21.84 18.32
C VAL A 351 13.02 20.47 18.40
N ASP A 352 13.95 20.19 17.48
CA ASP A 352 14.75 18.98 17.48
C ASP A 352 15.59 18.93 18.77
N ALA A 353 15.44 17.86 19.54
CA ALA A 353 16.04 17.76 20.86
C ALA A 353 17.57 17.58 20.82
N VAL A 354 18.18 17.20 19.70
CA VAL A 354 19.63 17.03 19.60
C VAL A 354 20.30 18.28 19.03
N THR A 355 19.73 18.82 17.96
CA THR A 355 20.32 19.94 17.21
C THR A 355 19.88 21.30 17.74
N GLY A 356 18.72 21.37 18.41
CA GLY A 356 18.11 22.63 18.83
C GLY A 356 17.55 23.44 17.66
N GLU A 357 17.27 22.82 16.52
CA GLU A 357 16.65 23.50 15.38
C GLU A 357 15.14 23.55 15.53
N LEU A 358 14.52 24.69 15.19
CA LEU A 358 13.07 24.77 15.02
C LEU A 358 12.68 23.91 13.81
N THR A 359 11.82 22.92 14.03
CA THR A 359 11.35 22.00 12.98
C THR A 359 9.94 22.30 12.52
N TYR A 360 9.12 22.89 13.39
CA TYR A 360 7.72 23.17 13.08
C TYR A 360 7.20 24.35 13.92
N PHE A 361 6.34 25.16 13.33
CA PHE A 361 5.31 25.86 14.09
C PHE A 361 4.05 26.08 13.26
N SER A 362 2.94 26.26 13.97
CA SER A 362 1.68 26.72 13.39
C SER A 362 0.95 27.58 14.41
N LYS A 363 0.29 28.64 13.97
CA LYS A 363 -0.65 29.41 14.80
C LYS A 363 -2.06 29.37 14.22
N THR A 364 -3.05 29.57 15.09
CA THR A 364 -4.42 29.87 14.64
C THR A 364 -4.44 31.14 13.81
N VAL A 365 -5.14 31.09 12.68
CA VAL A 365 -5.44 32.23 11.82
C VAL A 365 -6.94 32.50 11.93
N SER A 366 -7.35 33.76 12.07
CA SER A 366 -8.79 34.09 12.21
C SER A 366 -9.43 34.36 10.86
N ASP A 367 -10.35 33.49 10.46
CA ASP A 367 -11.08 33.58 9.19
C ASP A 367 -11.97 34.83 9.05
N ILE A 368 -12.32 35.45 10.18
CA ILE A 368 -13.27 36.58 10.27
C ILE A 368 -12.57 37.93 10.09
N GLU A 369 -11.30 38.05 10.48
CA GLU A 369 -10.63 39.35 10.54
C GLU A 369 -10.28 39.90 9.16
N ASP A 370 -10.16 39.04 8.16
CA ASP A 370 -9.67 39.38 6.82
C ASP A 370 -10.68 39.13 5.69
N LYS A 371 -11.90 38.64 6.01
CA LYS A 371 -12.92 38.20 5.05
C LYS A 371 -13.32 39.25 4.01
N ASP A 372 -13.29 40.54 4.38
CA ASP A 372 -13.68 41.66 3.52
C ASP A 372 -12.50 42.57 3.12
N LYS A 373 -11.25 42.18 3.45
CA LYS A 373 -10.06 42.96 3.11
C LYS A 373 -9.51 42.56 1.75
N GLN A 374 -8.82 43.48 1.09
CA GLN A 374 -7.98 43.17 -0.06
C GLN A 374 -6.57 42.76 0.42
N PRO A 375 -5.91 41.78 -0.23
CA PRO A 375 -4.53 41.43 0.07
C PRO A 375 -3.64 42.68 0.06
N LYS A 376 -2.85 42.87 1.13
CA LYS A 376 -1.92 43.99 1.23
C LYS A 376 -0.60 43.70 0.52
N TYR A 377 -0.21 42.43 0.48
CA TYR A 377 1.05 41.97 -0.09
C TYR A 377 0.79 41.09 -1.31
N THR A 378 1.63 41.27 -2.32
CA THR A 378 1.71 40.37 -3.48
C THR A 378 2.41 39.07 -3.11
N SER A 379 2.18 38.00 -3.88
CA SER A 379 2.91 36.72 -3.70
C SER A 379 4.43 36.93 -3.70
N LYS A 380 4.94 37.82 -4.57
CA LYS A 380 6.38 38.14 -4.64
C LYS A 380 6.89 38.74 -3.32
N GLU A 381 6.19 39.72 -2.76
CA GLU A 381 6.57 40.33 -1.48
C GLU A 381 6.51 39.33 -0.32
N LEU A 382 5.52 38.43 -0.32
CA LEU A 382 5.43 37.35 0.67
C LEU A 382 6.59 36.36 0.53
N GLY A 383 7.00 36.03 -0.69
CA GLY A 383 8.20 35.25 -0.96
C GLY A 383 9.45 35.91 -0.37
N GLU A 384 9.64 37.21 -0.58
CA GLU A 384 10.77 37.96 -0.01
C GLU A 384 10.75 37.98 1.54
N ILE A 385 9.57 38.04 2.16
CA ILE A 385 9.42 37.94 3.62
C ILE A 385 9.79 36.53 4.09
N ALA A 386 9.33 35.50 3.37
CA ALA A 386 9.62 34.11 3.66
C ALA A 386 11.14 33.83 3.62
N GLU A 387 11.81 34.23 2.53
CA GLU A 387 13.24 34.00 2.34
C GLU A 387 14.08 34.70 3.43
N LYS A 388 13.77 35.96 3.76
CA LYS A 388 14.44 36.69 4.87
C LYS A 388 14.31 35.98 6.22
N TYR A 389 13.15 35.37 6.47
CA TYR A 389 12.96 34.58 7.69
C TYR A 389 13.82 33.32 7.67
N LEU A 390 13.84 32.58 6.56
CA LEU A 390 14.64 31.35 6.40
C LEU A 390 16.15 31.62 6.48
N GLU A 391 16.64 32.71 5.89
CA GLU A 391 18.03 33.18 6.01
C GLU A 391 18.43 33.46 7.46
N ARG A 392 17.48 33.89 8.29
CA ARG A 392 17.72 34.17 9.71
C ARG A 392 17.75 32.89 10.56
N ILE A 393 16.78 32.00 10.36
CA ILE A 393 16.58 30.86 11.27
C ILE A 393 17.33 29.59 10.87
N ILE A 394 17.57 29.36 9.57
CA ILE A 394 18.25 28.16 9.04
C ILE A 394 19.14 28.45 7.81
N PRO A 395 20.07 29.42 7.89
CA PRO A 395 20.84 29.92 6.73
C PRO A 395 21.58 28.82 5.94
N GLU A 396 22.26 27.92 6.64
CA GLU A 396 23.07 26.86 6.00
C GLU A 396 22.22 25.84 5.25
N LYS A 397 21.05 25.46 5.79
CA LYS A 397 20.12 24.56 5.09
C LYS A 397 19.44 25.28 3.93
N PHE A 398 18.98 26.52 4.15
CA PHE A 398 18.29 27.30 3.14
C PHE A 398 19.17 27.56 1.90
N LYS A 399 20.46 27.85 2.09
CA LYS A 399 21.44 28.00 1.00
C LYS A 399 21.54 26.75 0.11
N ASN A 400 21.27 25.58 0.67
CA ASN A 400 21.27 24.30 -0.03
C ASN A 400 19.86 23.89 -0.46
N THR A 401 18.99 24.85 -0.77
CA THR A 401 17.66 24.58 -1.30
C THR A 401 17.43 25.30 -2.63
N LYS A 402 16.40 24.84 -3.35
CA LYS A 402 15.88 25.48 -4.55
C LYS A 402 14.39 25.73 -4.35
N TYR A 403 13.93 26.96 -4.66
CA TYR A 403 12.52 27.26 -4.73
C TYR A 403 11.81 26.29 -5.69
N PHE A 404 10.73 25.69 -5.22
CA PHE A 404 10.01 24.67 -5.96
C PHE A 404 8.67 25.17 -6.46
N ASN A 405 7.78 25.58 -5.56
CA ASN A 405 6.49 26.13 -5.94
C ASN A 405 5.91 27.06 -4.85
N GLU A 406 4.85 27.75 -5.26
CA GLU A 406 3.92 28.45 -4.41
C GLU A 406 2.53 27.86 -4.65
N THR A 407 1.83 27.61 -3.55
CA THR A 407 0.44 27.20 -3.55
C THR A 407 -0.37 28.15 -2.70
N SER A 408 -1.54 28.51 -3.19
CA SER A 408 -2.56 29.20 -2.42
C SER A 408 -3.89 28.50 -2.66
N ASN A 409 -4.80 28.58 -1.70
CA ASN A 409 -6.13 28.04 -1.87
C ASN A 409 -7.16 29.18 -1.71
N PRO A 410 -7.60 29.78 -2.83
CA PRO A 410 -8.54 30.89 -2.80
C PRO A 410 -9.90 30.52 -2.21
N ASP A 411 -10.17 29.22 -2.02
CA ASP A 411 -11.42 28.73 -1.46
C ASP A 411 -11.42 28.77 0.09
N TYR A 412 -10.25 28.98 0.72
CA TYR A 412 -10.15 29.24 2.15
C TYR A 412 -10.03 30.75 2.43
N SER A 413 -10.66 31.19 3.52
CA SER A 413 -10.54 32.56 4.03
C SER A 413 -9.87 32.52 5.41
N PRO A 414 -8.68 33.14 5.58
CA PRO A 414 -7.91 33.85 4.56
C PRO A 414 -7.24 32.89 3.56
N ASN A 415 -7.09 33.34 2.31
CA ASN A 415 -6.33 32.62 1.29
C ASN A 415 -4.84 32.72 1.59
N LEU A 416 -4.29 31.72 2.31
CA LEU A 416 -2.89 31.70 2.70
C LEU A 416 -1.98 31.29 1.53
N TYR A 417 -0.77 31.84 1.50
CA TYR A 417 0.25 31.52 0.51
C TYR A 417 1.33 30.66 1.14
N THR A 418 1.54 29.48 0.57
CA THR A 418 2.55 28.51 1.02
C THR A 418 3.66 28.41 -0.02
N PHE A 419 4.89 28.63 0.42
CA PHE A 419 6.10 28.52 -0.41
C PHE A 419 6.87 27.27 0.00
N THR A 420 7.28 26.46 -0.98
CA THR A 420 8.06 25.24 -0.75
C THR A 420 9.43 25.33 -1.41
N TYR A 421 10.45 24.95 -0.66
CA TYR A 421 11.85 24.89 -1.08
C TYR A 421 12.36 23.46 -0.89
N LEU A 422 12.96 22.87 -1.91
CA LEU A 422 13.48 21.49 -1.85
C LEU A 422 14.98 21.52 -1.64
N ARG A 423 15.50 20.58 -0.85
CA ARG A 423 16.95 20.43 -0.67
C ARG A 423 17.62 20.10 -2.00
N THR A 424 18.81 20.66 -2.19
CA THR A 424 19.73 20.31 -3.27
C THR A 424 21.02 19.79 -2.66
N VAL A 425 21.55 18.70 -3.21
CA VAL A 425 22.87 18.15 -2.85
C VAL A 425 23.67 18.01 -4.13
N ASN A 426 24.80 18.72 -4.21
CA ASN A 426 25.64 18.80 -5.41
C ASN A 426 24.86 19.21 -6.67
N GLY A 427 23.91 20.14 -6.54
CA GLY A 427 23.05 20.62 -7.63
C GLY A 427 21.87 19.70 -8.00
N ILE A 428 21.71 18.55 -7.33
CA ILE A 428 20.65 17.58 -7.59
C ILE A 428 19.57 17.65 -6.51
N LEU A 429 18.31 17.59 -6.90
CA LEU A 429 17.17 17.70 -5.98
C LEU A 429 17.04 16.46 -5.08
N ALA A 430 16.75 16.70 -3.81
CA ALA A 430 16.36 15.69 -2.83
C ALA A 430 14.92 16.00 -2.36
N PRO A 431 13.89 15.69 -3.17
CA PRO A 431 12.51 16.12 -2.97
C PRO A 431 11.86 15.67 -1.66
N PHE A 432 12.40 14.62 -1.03
CA PHE A 432 11.97 14.16 0.29
C PHE A 432 12.37 15.13 1.42
N ASP A 433 13.36 15.99 1.22
CA ASP A 433 13.75 17.05 2.15
C ASP A 433 13.23 18.40 1.65
N ASN A 434 12.42 19.07 2.46
CA ASN A 434 11.80 20.34 2.09
C ASN A 434 11.59 21.29 3.27
N ILE A 435 11.55 22.57 2.94
CA ILE A 435 11.11 23.65 3.82
C ILE A 435 9.79 24.16 3.25
N THR A 436 8.77 24.24 4.09
CA THR A 436 7.48 24.81 3.74
C THR A 436 7.15 25.96 4.69
N ILE A 437 6.75 27.10 4.15
CA ILE A 437 6.45 28.30 4.93
C ILE A 437 5.17 28.95 4.40
N THR A 438 4.26 29.29 5.31
CA THR A 438 2.93 29.82 4.97
C THR A 438 2.75 31.22 5.53
N LEU A 439 2.23 32.14 4.71
CA LEU A 439 2.04 33.53 5.05
C LEU A 439 0.60 34.00 4.78
N ASN A 440 0.14 34.90 5.63
CA ASN A 440 -1.12 35.61 5.44
C ASN A 440 -0.89 36.83 4.52
N PRO A 441 -1.56 36.91 3.35
CA PRO A 441 -1.34 37.99 2.38
C PRO A 441 -1.91 39.36 2.79
N TYR A 442 -2.75 39.41 3.83
CA TYR A 442 -3.35 40.63 4.36
C TYR A 442 -2.43 41.31 5.38
N THR A 443 -1.69 40.52 6.16
CA THR A 443 -0.83 41.02 7.24
C THR A 443 0.66 40.90 6.94
N GLY A 444 1.05 39.98 6.04
CA GLY A 444 2.44 39.58 5.82
C GLY A 444 2.97 38.67 6.92
N GLU A 445 2.12 38.24 7.84
CA GLU A 445 2.52 37.39 8.97
C GLU A 445 2.78 35.96 8.50
N ILE A 446 3.87 35.36 8.98
CA ILE A 446 4.16 33.94 8.81
C ILE A 446 3.33 33.14 9.82
N THR A 447 2.42 32.30 9.32
CA THR A 447 1.44 31.56 10.12
C THR A 447 1.87 30.11 10.38
N SER A 448 2.68 29.53 9.49
CA SER A 448 3.27 28.22 9.72
C SER A 448 4.62 28.07 9.04
N TYR A 449 5.41 27.16 9.59
CA TYR A 449 6.70 26.72 9.07
C TYR A 449 6.86 25.25 9.36
N TYR A 450 7.41 24.52 8.40
CA TYR A 450 7.70 23.11 8.50
C TYR A 450 9.04 22.81 7.83
N LEU A 451 9.93 22.15 8.57
CA LEU A 451 11.21 21.66 8.10
C LEU A 451 11.20 20.15 8.12
N ASN A 452 11.23 19.55 6.92
CA ASN A 452 11.54 18.15 6.76
C ASN A 452 12.97 18.00 6.25
N TRP A 453 13.85 17.47 7.09
CA TRP A 453 15.26 17.32 6.74
C TRP A 453 15.80 16.01 7.27
N THR A 454 16.25 15.15 6.36
CA THR A 454 16.79 13.83 6.69
C THR A 454 18.31 13.87 6.80
N ASN A 455 18.83 13.04 7.71
CA ASN A 455 20.26 12.84 7.87
C ASN A 455 20.67 11.52 7.19
N VAL A 456 20.79 11.57 5.86
CA VAL A 456 21.17 10.42 5.02
C VAL A 456 22.41 10.73 4.20
N ASN A 457 23.14 9.67 3.85
CA ASN A 457 24.28 9.78 2.94
C ASN A 457 23.81 9.85 1.49
N PHE A 458 24.37 10.79 0.73
CA PHE A 458 24.08 10.99 -0.68
C PHE A 458 25.13 10.30 -1.54
N THR A 459 24.68 9.49 -2.51
CA THR A 459 25.57 8.85 -3.47
C THR A 459 26.02 9.85 -4.54
N PRO A 460 27.31 9.86 -4.95
CA PRO A 460 27.76 10.73 -6.03
C PRO A 460 27.06 10.45 -7.36
N ALA A 461 26.79 11.52 -8.11
CA ALA A 461 26.18 11.48 -9.42
C ALA A 461 27.23 11.23 -10.52
N GLU A 462 27.70 10.00 -10.57
CA GLU A 462 28.64 9.52 -11.57
C GLU A 462 27.97 8.49 -12.48
N ASN A 463 28.32 8.53 -13.77
CA ASN A 463 27.87 7.57 -14.80
C ASN A 463 26.34 7.48 -14.92
N VAL A 464 25.64 8.62 -14.94
CA VAL A 464 24.19 8.64 -15.18
C VAL A 464 23.87 8.60 -16.68
N ILE A 465 22.81 7.90 -17.04
CA ILE A 465 22.20 7.96 -18.38
C ILE A 465 21.68 9.37 -18.66
N THR A 466 21.53 9.70 -19.93
CA THR A 466 20.99 10.99 -20.37
C THR A 466 19.48 11.08 -20.11
N LEU A 467 18.96 12.31 -20.03
CA LEU A 467 17.52 12.55 -19.91
C LEU A 467 16.75 11.99 -21.12
N ASP A 468 17.34 12.04 -22.32
CA ASP A 468 16.72 11.50 -23.54
C ASP A 468 16.62 9.97 -23.50
N GLU A 469 17.65 9.27 -23.01
CA GLU A 469 17.60 7.83 -22.75
C GLU A 469 16.53 7.49 -21.70
N ALA A 470 16.43 8.27 -20.63
CA ALA A 470 15.39 8.08 -19.62
C ALA A 470 13.98 8.26 -20.20
N TYR A 471 13.75 9.28 -21.06
CA TYR A 471 12.48 9.43 -21.77
C TYR A 471 12.20 8.28 -22.72
N LYS A 472 13.21 7.76 -23.42
CA LYS A 472 13.07 6.59 -24.28
C LYS A 472 12.62 5.38 -23.46
N ILE A 473 13.29 5.09 -22.34
CA ILE A 473 12.92 4.00 -21.43
C ILE A 473 11.48 4.19 -20.93
N LEU A 474 11.10 5.40 -20.53
CA LEU A 474 9.74 5.68 -20.07
C LEU A 474 8.70 5.38 -21.16
N LEU A 475 8.90 5.92 -22.36
CA LEU A 475 7.91 5.84 -23.45
C LEU A 475 7.88 4.48 -24.15
N ASP A 476 8.97 3.70 -24.11
CA ASP A 476 9.01 2.30 -24.58
C ASP A 476 8.24 1.37 -23.62
N ASN A 477 8.03 1.78 -22.37
CA ASN A 477 7.42 0.95 -21.34
C ASN A 477 6.03 1.41 -20.89
N TYR A 478 5.72 2.70 -21.02
CA TYR A 478 4.48 3.32 -20.56
C TYR A 478 3.83 4.14 -21.66
N GLU A 479 2.53 3.95 -21.81
CA GLU A 479 1.73 4.70 -22.76
C GLU A 479 1.18 5.99 -22.14
N MET A 480 1.29 7.11 -22.87
CA MET A 480 0.49 8.31 -22.60
C MET A 480 -0.97 8.00 -22.94
N LYS A 481 -1.80 7.76 -21.92
CA LYS A 481 -3.18 7.33 -22.06
C LYS A 481 -4.13 8.53 -22.01
N LEU A 482 -5.17 8.47 -22.85
CA LEU A 482 -6.33 9.34 -22.76
C LEU A 482 -7.34 8.72 -21.78
N ASN A 483 -7.73 9.44 -20.73
CA ASN A 483 -8.67 8.96 -19.70
C ASN A 483 -9.59 10.07 -19.21
N TYR A 484 -10.69 9.69 -18.56
CA TYR A 484 -11.54 10.62 -17.84
C TYR A 484 -11.08 10.82 -16.39
N ILE A 485 -11.19 12.03 -15.86
CA ILE A 485 -10.99 12.34 -14.43
C ILE A 485 -12.14 13.18 -13.89
N LEU A 486 -12.33 13.16 -12.57
CA LEU A 486 -13.22 14.09 -11.88
C LEU A 486 -12.51 15.41 -11.59
N ASP A 487 -13.20 16.51 -11.89
CA ASP A 487 -12.80 17.87 -11.61
C ASP A 487 -13.77 18.48 -10.60
N TYR A 488 -13.29 18.65 -9.37
CA TYR A 488 -14.09 19.19 -8.28
C TYR A 488 -14.02 20.72 -8.30
N ASP A 489 -15.19 21.37 -8.22
CA ASP A 489 -15.27 22.81 -8.03
C ASP A 489 -15.32 23.11 -6.53
N TYR A 490 -14.15 23.31 -5.92
CA TYR A 490 -14.04 23.56 -4.49
C TYR A 490 -14.66 24.91 -4.05
N LYS A 491 -15.00 25.82 -4.98
CA LYS A 491 -15.79 27.03 -4.70
C LYS A 491 -17.27 26.71 -4.46
N SER A 492 -17.72 25.55 -4.90
CA SER A 492 -19.07 25.06 -4.75
C SER A 492 -18.99 23.58 -4.37
N PRO A 493 -18.57 23.25 -3.13
CA PRO A 493 -18.34 21.86 -2.71
C PRO A 493 -19.61 21.00 -2.80
N ASP A 494 -20.79 21.63 -2.80
CA ASP A 494 -22.08 20.98 -3.01
C ASP A 494 -22.41 20.71 -4.49
N ALA A 495 -21.66 21.32 -5.43
CA ALA A 495 -21.84 21.07 -6.85
C ALA A 495 -21.17 19.73 -7.23
N PRO A 496 -21.83 18.91 -8.06
CA PRO A 496 -21.25 17.65 -8.50
C PRO A 496 -19.98 17.92 -9.33
N PRO A 497 -18.94 17.07 -9.19
CA PRO A 497 -17.72 17.23 -9.98
C PRO A 497 -18.01 17.07 -11.48
N LYS A 498 -17.25 17.79 -12.29
CA LYS A 498 -17.33 17.70 -13.75
C LYS A 498 -16.37 16.65 -14.26
N VAL A 499 -16.77 15.87 -15.25
CA VAL A 499 -15.85 14.94 -15.91
C VAL A 499 -15.00 15.71 -16.92
N LYS A 500 -13.68 15.56 -16.82
CA LYS A 500 -12.71 16.07 -17.78
C LYS A 500 -12.02 14.94 -18.52
N LEU A 501 -11.66 15.21 -19.77
CA LEU A 501 -10.86 14.33 -20.60
C LEU A 501 -9.40 14.80 -20.56
N VAL A 502 -8.48 13.90 -20.21
CA VAL A 502 -7.07 14.24 -19.99
C VAL A 502 -6.11 13.20 -20.53
N TYR A 503 -4.90 13.65 -20.88
CA TYR A 503 -3.76 12.78 -21.14
C TYR A 503 -2.91 12.63 -19.87
N GLN A 504 -2.54 11.39 -19.53
CA GLN A 504 -1.67 11.09 -18.39
C GLN A 504 -0.85 9.82 -18.64
N LEU A 505 0.38 9.78 -18.11
CA LEU A 505 1.23 8.58 -18.09
C LEU A 505 0.91 7.75 -16.85
N ASP A 506 0.85 6.43 -16.97
CA ASP A 506 0.56 5.52 -15.86
C ASP A 506 1.85 5.07 -15.15
N PHE A 507 2.68 6.04 -14.75
CA PHE A 507 4.01 5.81 -14.16
C PHE A 507 4.11 6.47 -12.78
N TYR A 508 4.28 5.65 -11.76
CA TYR A 508 4.37 6.05 -10.34
C TYR A 508 5.68 5.59 -9.68
N GLY A 509 6.66 5.18 -10.49
CA GLY A 509 7.95 4.65 -10.05
C GLY A 509 9.12 5.59 -10.35
N TYR A 510 10.30 5.00 -10.47
CA TYR A 510 11.54 5.67 -10.81
C TYR A 510 12.24 4.96 -11.98
N ILE A 511 13.14 5.65 -12.66
CA ILE A 511 14.13 5.03 -13.54
C ILE A 511 15.48 5.20 -12.84
N ASP A 512 16.16 4.11 -12.54
CA ASP A 512 17.51 4.15 -11.99
C ASP A 512 18.42 4.94 -12.93
N ALA A 513 19.01 6.03 -12.44
CA ALA A 513 19.74 6.95 -13.29
C ALA A 513 21.07 6.37 -13.80
N LYS A 514 21.59 5.28 -13.22
CA LYS A 514 22.85 4.66 -13.65
C LYS A 514 22.62 3.52 -14.64
N THR A 515 21.55 2.76 -14.45
CA THR A 515 21.30 1.51 -15.18
C THR A 515 20.15 1.61 -16.17
N GLY A 516 19.26 2.60 -16.03
CA GLY A 516 18.01 2.66 -16.78
C GLY A 516 16.95 1.66 -16.33
N THR A 517 17.17 0.97 -15.21
CA THR A 517 16.20 0.00 -14.67
C THR A 517 14.96 0.72 -14.17
N LEU A 518 13.78 0.27 -14.58
CA LEU A 518 12.52 0.72 -14.01
C LEU A 518 12.39 0.22 -12.57
N LEU A 519 12.09 1.11 -11.63
CA LEU A 519 11.92 0.84 -10.21
C LEU A 519 10.52 1.24 -9.73
N ASP A 520 9.97 0.53 -8.76
CA ASP A 520 8.75 0.97 -8.07
C ASP A 520 9.04 2.12 -7.09
N GLY A 521 7.99 2.64 -6.43
CA GLY A 521 8.11 3.72 -5.43
C GLY A 521 8.97 3.35 -4.20
N MET A 522 9.33 2.08 -4.04
CA MET A 522 10.20 1.55 -2.99
C MET A 522 11.62 1.26 -3.49
N GLY A 523 11.95 1.66 -4.72
CA GLY A 523 13.28 1.47 -5.32
C GLY A 523 13.57 0.04 -5.77
N ARG A 524 12.56 -0.83 -5.90
CA ARG A 524 12.73 -2.22 -6.33
C ARG A 524 12.56 -2.34 -7.84
N PRO A 525 13.36 -3.17 -8.54
CA PRO A 525 13.18 -3.42 -9.97
C PRO A 525 11.76 -3.85 -10.33
N ILE A 526 11.22 -3.19 -11.34
CA ILE A 526 9.93 -3.53 -11.93
C ILE A 526 10.15 -4.72 -12.86
N VAL A 527 9.85 -5.90 -12.35
CA VAL A 527 9.76 -7.11 -13.16
C VAL A 527 8.38 -7.10 -13.82
N LYS A 528 8.32 -6.79 -15.12
CA LYS A 528 7.06 -6.95 -15.88
C LYS A 528 6.62 -8.40 -15.75
N GLU A 529 5.33 -8.62 -15.50
CA GLU A 529 4.75 -9.97 -15.61
C GLU A 529 5.16 -10.55 -16.95
N SER A 530 6.03 -11.56 -16.89
CA SER A 530 6.32 -12.34 -18.05
C SER A 530 5.05 -13.15 -18.28
N LYS A 531 4.24 -12.76 -19.28
CA LYS A 531 3.27 -13.67 -19.89
C LYS A 531 4.03 -14.77 -20.63
N VAL A 532 4.93 -15.46 -19.95
CA VAL A 532 5.67 -16.57 -20.52
C VAL A 532 4.66 -17.68 -20.74
N THR A 533 4.25 -17.77 -21.99
CA THR A 533 3.53 -18.91 -22.52
C THR A 533 4.60 -19.87 -23.00
N PHE A 534 4.80 -20.96 -22.25
CA PHE A 534 5.70 -22.01 -22.68
C PHE A 534 5.07 -22.78 -23.84
N THR A 535 5.81 -22.93 -24.93
CA THR A 535 5.37 -23.60 -26.17
C THR A 535 5.42 -25.12 -26.09
N ASP A 536 6.05 -25.67 -25.05
CA ASP A 536 6.40 -27.10 -24.92
C ASP A 536 5.77 -27.80 -23.71
N ILE A 537 4.78 -27.17 -23.06
CA ILE A 537 4.07 -27.77 -21.91
C ILE A 537 2.66 -28.25 -22.23
N GLU A 538 2.14 -27.93 -23.42
CA GLU A 538 0.79 -28.33 -23.82
C GLU A 538 0.67 -29.86 -23.84
N GLY A 539 -0.33 -30.38 -23.14
CA GLY A 539 -0.57 -31.82 -23.01
C GLY A 539 0.34 -32.53 -21.99
N ASN A 540 1.27 -31.81 -21.35
CA ASN A 540 2.01 -32.34 -20.21
C ASN A 540 1.10 -32.38 -18.96
N TRP A 541 1.19 -33.44 -18.17
CA TRP A 541 0.34 -33.60 -16.98
C TRP A 541 0.57 -32.52 -15.91
N ALA A 542 1.75 -31.91 -15.87
CA ALA A 542 2.13 -30.84 -14.93
C ALA A 542 1.89 -29.43 -15.50
N GLU A 543 1.24 -29.28 -16.67
CA GLU A 543 1.03 -27.99 -17.34
C GLU A 543 0.41 -26.93 -16.41
N LYS A 544 -0.61 -27.31 -15.64
CA LYS A 544 -1.27 -26.40 -14.69
C LYS A 544 -0.33 -25.95 -13.57
N ASP A 545 0.46 -26.87 -13.03
CA ASP A 545 1.40 -26.60 -11.94
C ASP A 545 2.54 -25.68 -12.41
N ILE A 546 3.04 -25.91 -13.64
CA ILE A 546 4.09 -25.08 -14.26
C ILE A 546 3.57 -23.66 -14.49
N LYS A 547 2.36 -23.52 -15.07
CA LYS A 547 1.73 -22.20 -15.30
C LYS A 547 1.51 -21.44 -13.99
N LEU A 548 1.04 -22.13 -12.95
CA LEU A 548 0.80 -21.54 -11.64
C LEU A 548 2.10 -21.03 -10.99
N LEU A 549 3.17 -21.83 -11.01
CA LEU A 549 4.45 -21.40 -10.46
C LEU A 549 5.10 -20.28 -11.29
N ALA A 550 4.88 -20.22 -12.60
CA ALA A 550 5.35 -19.13 -13.46
C ALA A 550 4.58 -17.82 -13.21
N GLU A 551 3.25 -17.89 -13.05
CA GLU A 551 2.41 -16.75 -12.67
C GLU A 551 2.85 -16.17 -11.31
N TYR A 552 3.27 -17.05 -10.39
CA TYR A 552 3.78 -16.67 -9.08
C TYR A 552 5.26 -16.23 -9.09
N GLY A 553 5.88 -16.17 -10.27
CA GLY A 553 7.29 -15.85 -10.46
C GLY A 553 8.24 -16.88 -9.85
N ILE A 554 7.80 -18.03 -9.36
CA ILE A 554 8.67 -19.09 -8.81
C ILE A 554 9.47 -19.76 -9.93
N ILE A 555 8.84 -19.98 -11.08
CA ILE A 555 9.50 -20.41 -12.31
C ILE A 555 9.86 -19.18 -13.15
N GLU A 556 11.14 -19.06 -13.47
CA GLU A 556 11.67 -18.09 -14.43
C GLU A 556 12.51 -18.86 -15.45
N VAL A 557 12.22 -18.68 -16.74
CA VAL A 557 13.06 -19.18 -17.83
C VAL A 557 13.43 -18.06 -18.78
N GLU A 558 14.59 -18.21 -19.41
CA GLU A 558 14.97 -17.40 -20.56
C GLU A 558 14.40 -18.07 -21.82
N GLY A 559 13.44 -17.43 -22.49
CA GLY A 559 12.81 -17.93 -23.72
C GLY A 559 11.39 -18.49 -23.54
N ASP A 560 10.94 -19.25 -24.54
CA ASP A 560 9.55 -19.73 -24.69
C ASP A 560 9.38 -21.23 -24.42
N LYS A 561 10.39 -21.90 -23.84
CA LYS A 561 10.38 -23.35 -23.53
C LYS A 561 10.74 -23.62 -22.07
N TYR A 562 9.98 -24.50 -21.43
CA TYR A 562 10.21 -24.94 -20.06
C TYR A 562 11.07 -26.21 -19.96
N TYR A 563 11.02 -27.07 -20.97
CA TYR A 563 11.61 -28.41 -21.02
C TYR A 563 11.12 -29.32 -19.86
N PRO A 564 9.82 -29.63 -19.79
CA PRO A 564 9.22 -30.33 -18.64
C PRO A 564 9.87 -31.68 -18.30
N ASP A 565 10.37 -32.41 -19.30
CA ASP A 565 10.93 -33.76 -19.13
C ASP A 565 12.43 -33.78 -18.81
N LYS A 566 13.12 -32.63 -18.85
CA LYS A 566 14.52 -32.56 -18.44
C LYS A 566 14.66 -32.70 -16.93
N GLU A 567 15.77 -33.28 -16.50
CA GLU A 567 16.16 -33.32 -15.08
C GLU A 567 16.34 -31.91 -14.52
N ILE A 568 15.87 -31.68 -13.30
CA ILE A 568 16.09 -30.41 -12.61
C ILE A 568 17.44 -30.42 -11.89
N THR A 569 18.21 -29.34 -12.03
CA THR A 569 19.47 -29.14 -11.30
C THR A 569 19.21 -28.67 -9.88
N GLN A 570 20.14 -28.94 -8.96
CA GLN A 570 20.00 -28.53 -7.56
C GLN A 570 19.84 -27.02 -7.41
N LYS A 571 20.60 -26.22 -8.15
CA LYS A 571 20.51 -24.76 -8.10
C LYS A 571 19.13 -24.24 -8.51
N ASP A 572 18.49 -24.85 -9.51
CA ASP A 572 17.16 -24.44 -9.96
C ASP A 572 16.07 -24.90 -8.99
N PHE A 573 16.18 -26.11 -8.43
CA PHE A 573 15.25 -26.57 -7.40
C PHE A 573 15.34 -25.75 -6.11
N ILE A 574 16.56 -25.43 -5.64
CA ILE A 574 16.80 -24.57 -4.48
C ILE A 574 16.27 -23.16 -4.73
N LYS A 575 16.55 -22.57 -5.90
CA LYS A 575 15.98 -21.27 -6.31
C LYS A 575 14.46 -21.31 -6.21
N MET A 576 13.81 -22.28 -6.85
CA MET A 576 12.35 -22.40 -6.80
C MET A 576 11.88 -22.54 -5.35
N LEU A 577 12.41 -23.49 -4.57
CA LEU A 577 12.01 -23.75 -3.18
C LEU A 577 12.20 -22.52 -2.28
N VAL A 578 13.32 -21.80 -2.40
CA VAL A 578 13.59 -20.56 -1.65
C VAL A 578 12.55 -19.50 -1.97
N LYS A 579 12.20 -19.30 -3.25
CA LYS A 579 11.13 -18.37 -3.65
C LYS A 579 9.76 -18.74 -3.08
N THR A 580 9.57 -20.00 -2.67
CA THR A 580 8.32 -20.44 -2.00
C THR A 580 8.30 -20.17 -0.49
N VAL A 581 9.46 -20.20 0.17
CA VAL A 581 9.56 -20.09 1.65
C VAL A 581 10.03 -18.73 2.15
N GLN A 582 10.57 -17.90 1.26
CA GLN A 582 10.98 -16.54 1.56
C GLN A 582 10.31 -15.56 0.61
N PRO A 583 9.43 -14.70 1.12
CA PRO A 583 8.89 -13.61 0.33
C PRO A 583 10.02 -12.72 -0.22
N PRO A 584 9.85 -12.10 -1.41
CA PRO A 584 10.90 -11.32 -2.08
C PRO A 584 11.23 -9.98 -1.40
N TYR A 585 10.91 -9.84 -0.11
CA TYR A 585 11.17 -8.65 0.70
C TYR A 585 11.82 -8.98 2.05
N TYR A 586 12.22 -10.24 2.26
CA TYR A 586 13.04 -10.63 3.41
C TYR A 586 14.53 -10.74 3.02
N ASP A 587 15.39 -10.21 3.87
CA ASP A 587 16.85 -10.23 3.77
C ASP A 587 17.45 -11.56 4.29
N PRO A 588 18.41 -12.19 3.59
CA PRO A 588 19.01 -11.76 2.32
C PRO A 588 18.09 -11.97 1.13
N MET A 589 18.00 -10.97 0.26
CA MET A 589 17.22 -11.01 -0.97
C MET A 589 18.15 -11.23 -2.17
N PRO A 590 17.86 -12.22 -3.04
CA PRO A 590 18.61 -12.40 -4.28
C PRO A 590 18.52 -11.16 -5.17
N LYS A 591 19.65 -10.65 -5.66
CA LYS A 591 19.71 -9.43 -6.50
C LYS A 591 19.24 -9.65 -7.94
N SER A 592 19.21 -10.91 -8.38
CA SER A 592 18.72 -11.34 -9.70
C SER A 592 18.34 -12.82 -9.66
N SER A 593 17.68 -13.31 -10.71
CA SER A 593 17.36 -14.74 -10.88
C SER A 593 18.59 -15.66 -11.00
N LYS A 594 19.78 -15.07 -11.24
CA LYS A 594 21.08 -15.76 -11.34
C LYS A 594 21.94 -15.64 -10.07
N ASP A 595 21.43 -14.97 -9.03
CA ASP A 595 22.13 -14.82 -7.75
C ASP A 595 22.02 -16.10 -6.89
N TYR A 596 22.56 -17.20 -7.42
CA TYR A 596 22.48 -18.52 -6.80
C TYR A 596 23.17 -18.56 -5.43
N ASP A 597 24.24 -17.80 -5.20
CA ASP A 597 24.90 -17.77 -3.89
C ASP A 597 24.00 -17.24 -2.79
N THR A 598 23.21 -16.20 -3.06
CA THR A 598 22.20 -15.73 -2.11
C THR A 598 21.09 -16.76 -1.89
N TYR A 599 20.60 -17.43 -2.95
CA TYR A 599 19.64 -18.53 -2.81
C TYR A 599 20.17 -19.66 -1.90
N TYR A 600 21.43 -20.06 -2.07
CA TYR A 600 22.07 -21.05 -1.20
C TYR A 600 22.24 -20.56 0.24
N ALA A 601 22.64 -19.31 0.45
CA ALA A 601 22.76 -18.73 1.79
C ALA A 601 21.42 -18.74 2.54
N ILE A 602 20.31 -18.44 1.85
CA ILE A 602 18.96 -18.54 2.42
C ILE A 602 18.60 -19.99 2.74
N ALA A 603 18.84 -20.92 1.81
CA ALA A 603 18.52 -22.33 2.02
C ALA A 603 19.27 -22.91 3.24
N ILE A 604 20.55 -22.56 3.41
CA ILE A 604 21.36 -22.97 4.56
C ILE A 604 20.87 -22.32 5.85
N SER A 605 20.57 -21.01 5.86
CA SER A 605 20.11 -20.32 7.07
C SER A 605 18.76 -20.84 7.55
N LYS A 606 17.89 -21.27 6.63
CA LYS A 606 16.61 -21.94 6.91
C LYS A 606 16.74 -23.44 7.20
N LYS A 607 17.98 -23.98 7.22
CA LYS A 607 18.27 -25.40 7.43
C LYS A 607 17.60 -26.34 6.43
N ILE A 608 17.34 -25.87 5.21
CA ILE A 608 16.81 -26.69 4.10
C ILE A 608 17.87 -27.70 3.65
N ILE A 609 19.12 -27.23 3.56
CA ILE A 609 20.33 -28.00 3.25
C ILE A 609 21.46 -27.60 4.20
N SER A 610 22.48 -28.45 4.34
CA SER A 610 23.76 -28.08 4.95
C SER A 610 24.75 -27.53 3.90
N PRO A 611 25.82 -26.82 4.32
CA PRO A 611 26.86 -26.33 3.41
C PRO A 611 27.52 -27.45 2.58
N GLU A 612 27.66 -28.64 3.16
CA GLU A 612 28.30 -29.81 2.54
C GLU A 612 27.42 -30.45 1.46
N GLU A 613 26.11 -30.19 1.49
CA GLU A 613 25.14 -30.71 0.51
C GLU A 613 25.06 -29.83 -0.76
N LYS A 614 25.73 -28.67 -0.80
CA LYS A 614 25.73 -27.76 -1.97
C LYS A 614 26.43 -28.41 -3.17
N ASN A 615 25.65 -28.76 -4.20
CA ASN A 615 26.12 -29.25 -5.49
C ASN A 615 25.27 -28.66 -6.63
N PRO A 616 25.56 -27.41 -7.07
CA PRO A 616 24.66 -26.63 -7.93
C PRO A 616 24.21 -27.28 -9.24
N ASP A 617 25.12 -28.01 -9.89
CA ASP A 617 24.90 -28.54 -11.23
C ASP A 617 24.43 -30.00 -11.26
N SER A 618 24.33 -30.68 -10.11
CA SER A 618 23.84 -32.06 -10.06
C SER A 618 22.32 -32.13 -10.24
N PRO A 619 21.82 -33.21 -10.88
CA PRO A 619 20.39 -33.55 -10.84
C PRO A 619 19.92 -33.77 -9.40
N VAL A 620 18.71 -33.31 -9.08
CA VAL A 620 18.12 -33.54 -7.74
C VAL A 620 17.45 -34.91 -7.69
N MET A 621 17.93 -35.77 -6.79
CA MET A 621 17.34 -37.09 -6.57
C MET A 621 16.06 -36.99 -5.74
N ARG A 622 15.14 -37.95 -5.90
CA ARG A 622 13.87 -37.98 -5.14
C ARG A 622 14.06 -38.00 -3.62
N LEU A 623 15.06 -38.73 -3.12
CA LEU A 623 15.44 -38.72 -1.70
C LEU A 623 15.89 -37.34 -1.21
N GLU A 624 16.71 -36.67 -2.01
CA GLU A 624 17.25 -35.35 -1.70
C GLU A 624 16.14 -34.30 -1.66
N ALA A 625 15.26 -34.28 -2.67
CA ALA A 625 14.10 -33.40 -2.70
C ALA A 625 13.14 -33.67 -1.53
N ALA A 626 12.92 -34.93 -1.14
CA ALA A 626 12.11 -35.27 0.03
C ALA A 626 12.69 -34.66 1.31
N LYS A 627 14.02 -34.75 1.50
CA LYS A 627 14.72 -34.14 2.64
C LYS A 627 14.56 -32.62 2.65
N MET A 628 14.85 -31.96 1.53
CA MET A 628 14.75 -30.50 1.39
C MET A 628 13.32 -29.99 1.67
N LEU A 629 12.29 -30.65 1.13
CA LEU A 629 10.88 -30.25 1.30
C LEU A 629 10.41 -30.40 2.76
N VAL A 630 10.77 -31.48 3.44
CA VAL A 630 10.43 -31.69 4.86
C VAL A 630 11.16 -30.69 5.76
N ASN A 631 12.42 -30.36 5.45
CA ASN A 631 13.13 -29.29 6.15
C ASN A 631 12.48 -27.93 5.93
N ALA A 632 12.02 -27.65 4.71
CA ALA A 632 11.27 -26.44 4.38
C ALA A 632 9.90 -26.38 5.10
N LEU A 633 9.27 -27.52 5.40
CA LEU A 633 8.10 -27.61 6.29
C LEU A 633 8.43 -27.28 7.76
N GLN A 634 9.72 -27.20 8.13
CA GLN A 634 10.23 -27.01 9.49
C GLN A 634 9.93 -28.17 10.45
N VAL A 635 9.71 -29.38 9.90
CA VAL A 635 9.45 -30.60 10.68
C VAL A 635 10.55 -31.66 10.52
N GLY A 636 11.71 -31.27 10.00
CA GLY A 636 12.89 -32.16 9.88
C GLY A 636 13.30 -32.79 11.21
N TYR A 637 13.18 -32.04 12.32
CA TYR A 637 13.45 -32.58 13.66
C TYR A 637 12.51 -33.73 14.06
N ILE A 638 11.29 -33.78 13.52
CA ILE A 638 10.36 -34.90 13.69
C ILE A 638 10.83 -36.07 12.83
N ALA A 639 11.21 -35.81 11.58
CA ALA A 639 11.68 -36.81 10.61
C ALA A 639 12.93 -37.58 11.08
N GLU A 640 13.76 -36.95 11.93
CA GLU A 640 15.00 -37.53 12.46
C GLU A 640 14.78 -38.45 13.68
N ILE A 641 13.57 -38.48 14.26
CA ILE A 641 13.29 -39.35 15.41
C ILE A 641 13.34 -40.81 14.94
N PRO A 642 14.25 -41.64 15.51
CA PRO A 642 14.42 -43.01 15.06
C PRO A 642 13.22 -43.88 15.45
N ASN A 643 12.91 -44.86 14.60
CA ASN A 643 11.97 -45.96 14.87
C ASN A 643 10.49 -45.58 15.11
N ILE A 644 10.06 -44.34 14.84
CA ILE A 644 8.64 -43.95 14.95
C ILE A 644 7.91 -43.93 13.59
N PHE A 645 8.65 -44.02 12.47
CA PHE A 645 8.08 -44.02 11.12
C PHE A 645 8.13 -45.39 10.48
N SER A 646 7.14 -45.67 9.64
CA SER A 646 7.10 -46.84 8.77
C SER A 646 6.72 -46.44 7.34
N ILE A 647 7.25 -47.15 6.35
CA ILE A 647 6.97 -46.95 4.93
C ILE A 647 6.63 -48.28 4.27
N SER A 648 5.69 -48.25 3.33
CA SER A 648 5.14 -49.46 2.67
C SER A 648 5.62 -49.65 1.23
N PHE A 649 6.72 -49.00 0.84
CA PHE A 649 7.27 -49.12 -0.50
C PHE A 649 8.04 -50.43 -0.69
N LYS A 650 7.97 -50.99 -1.91
CA LYS A 650 8.65 -52.24 -2.30
C LYS A 650 10.18 -52.08 -2.31
N ASP A 651 10.67 -50.88 -2.65
CA ASP A 651 12.08 -50.47 -2.64
C ASP A 651 12.51 -49.81 -1.32
N LYS A 652 11.78 -50.03 -0.22
CA LYS A 652 12.15 -49.48 1.10
C LYS A 652 13.58 -49.83 1.56
N ASN A 653 14.13 -50.94 1.08
CA ASN A 653 15.49 -51.38 1.40
C ASN A 653 16.58 -50.53 0.72
N GLU A 654 16.22 -49.79 -0.34
CA GLU A 654 17.10 -48.83 -1.02
C GLU A 654 17.09 -47.44 -0.35
N ILE A 655 16.23 -47.24 0.65
CA ILE A 655 16.10 -45.99 1.40
C ILE A 655 16.99 -46.07 2.67
N PRO A 656 17.97 -45.16 2.83
CA PRO A 656 18.78 -45.10 4.04
C PRO A 656 17.94 -44.91 5.30
N LYS A 657 18.30 -45.60 6.39
CA LYS A 657 17.52 -45.59 7.65
C LYS A 657 17.29 -44.18 8.20
N ASN A 658 18.26 -43.29 8.09
CA ASN A 658 18.20 -41.90 8.55
C ASN A 658 17.29 -40.99 7.70
N ILE A 659 16.81 -41.46 6.53
CA ILE A 659 15.92 -40.70 5.64
C ILE A 659 14.48 -41.26 5.64
N ILE A 660 14.22 -42.39 6.32
CA ILE A 660 12.89 -43.02 6.36
C ILE A 660 11.80 -42.05 6.85
N GLY A 661 12.06 -41.26 7.90
CA GLY A 661 11.09 -40.30 8.42
C GLY A 661 10.74 -39.20 7.41
N TYR A 662 11.72 -38.74 6.65
CA TYR A 662 11.53 -37.76 5.58
C TYR A 662 10.63 -38.31 4.47
N VAL A 663 10.87 -39.55 4.02
CA VAL A 663 10.05 -40.22 3.01
C VAL A 663 8.63 -40.49 3.54
N ALA A 664 8.49 -40.88 4.80
CA ALA A 664 7.20 -41.12 5.43
C ALA A 664 6.35 -39.83 5.49
N ILE A 665 6.93 -38.71 5.92
CA ILE A 665 6.24 -37.42 6.00
C ILE A 665 5.84 -36.94 4.60
N ILE A 666 6.76 -36.90 3.64
CA ILE A 666 6.46 -36.35 2.30
C ILE A 666 5.40 -37.19 1.56
N SER A 667 5.41 -38.51 1.77
CA SER A 667 4.43 -39.43 1.18
C SER A 667 3.09 -39.33 1.91
N GLY A 668 3.09 -39.28 3.25
CA GLY A 668 1.89 -39.14 4.08
C GLY A 668 1.15 -37.83 3.84
N LEU A 669 1.89 -36.73 3.62
CA LEU A 669 1.35 -35.43 3.21
C LEU A 669 0.98 -35.36 1.73
N ASN A 670 1.17 -36.44 0.97
CA ASN A 670 0.87 -36.52 -0.45
C ASN A 670 1.64 -35.51 -1.34
N ILE A 671 2.74 -34.94 -0.85
CA ILE A 671 3.57 -33.99 -1.60
C ILE A 671 4.32 -34.73 -2.71
N MET A 672 5.04 -35.79 -2.34
CA MET A 672 5.77 -36.64 -3.28
C MET A 672 5.31 -38.08 -3.11
N ARG A 673 4.73 -38.64 -4.18
CA ARG A 673 4.17 -40.00 -4.20
C ARG A 673 5.06 -40.93 -5.01
N GLY A 674 5.02 -42.20 -4.67
CA GLY A 674 5.54 -43.29 -5.50
C GLY A 674 4.58 -43.70 -6.62
N SER A 675 5.00 -44.63 -7.47
CA SER A 675 4.14 -45.32 -8.45
C SER A 675 4.38 -46.84 -8.39
N ASP A 676 3.34 -47.63 -8.66
CA ASP A 676 3.40 -49.11 -8.67
C ASP A 676 3.89 -49.76 -7.37
N GLY A 677 3.78 -49.03 -6.26
CA GLY A 677 4.26 -49.43 -4.93
C GLY A 677 5.75 -49.15 -4.68
N TYR A 678 6.43 -48.41 -5.56
CA TYR A 678 7.84 -48.02 -5.45
C TYR A 678 7.98 -46.51 -5.22
N PHE A 679 8.98 -46.09 -4.43
CA PHE A 679 9.30 -44.68 -4.23
C PHE A 679 10.27 -44.14 -5.27
N TYR A 680 11.15 -44.98 -5.82
CA TYR A 680 12.27 -44.67 -6.71
C TYR A 680 13.32 -43.73 -6.09
N PRO A 681 13.98 -44.13 -4.99
CA PRO A 681 14.83 -43.25 -4.19
C PRO A 681 15.96 -42.55 -4.94
N GLN A 682 16.58 -43.24 -5.90
CA GLN A 682 17.75 -42.78 -6.66
C GLN A 682 17.41 -42.17 -8.03
N ARG A 683 16.12 -42.03 -8.36
CA ARG A 683 15.72 -41.44 -9.63
C ARG A 683 15.78 -39.91 -9.55
N PRO A 684 16.35 -39.22 -10.56
CA PRO A 684 16.30 -37.76 -10.63
C PRO A 684 14.86 -37.27 -10.87
N LEU A 685 14.54 -36.09 -10.32
CA LEU A 685 13.29 -35.40 -10.62
C LEU A 685 13.38 -34.69 -11.98
N THR A 686 12.31 -34.78 -12.76
CA THR A 686 12.13 -33.89 -13.91
C THR A 686 11.65 -32.51 -13.47
N ARG A 687 11.76 -31.53 -14.36
CA ARG A 687 11.25 -30.16 -14.14
C ARG A 687 9.72 -30.12 -13.96
N ALA A 688 8.99 -30.99 -14.65
CA ALA A 688 7.54 -31.17 -14.46
C ALA A 688 7.23 -31.74 -13.07
N GLU A 689 7.97 -32.75 -12.64
CA GLU A 689 7.78 -33.34 -11.31
C GLU A 689 8.14 -32.35 -10.20
N ALA A 690 9.22 -31.59 -10.37
CA ALA A 690 9.62 -30.52 -9.45
C ALA A 690 8.51 -29.46 -9.28
N ALA A 691 7.89 -29.04 -10.39
CA ALA A 691 6.77 -28.10 -10.34
C ALA A 691 5.58 -28.69 -9.55
N ALA A 692 5.19 -29.93 -9.86
CA ALA A 692 4.07 -30.58 -9.20
C ALA A 692 4.30 -30.81 -7.70
N VAL A 693 5.50 -31.23 -7.28
CA VAL A 693 5.79 -31.42 -5.85
C VAL A 693 5.83 -30.09 -5.11
N LEU A 694 6.32 -29.00 -5.72
CA LEU A 694 6.31 -27.67 -5.09
C LEU A 694 4.89 -27.11 -4.94
N VAL A 695 4.02 -27.29 -5.94
CA VAL A 695 2.60 -26.90 -5.82
C VAL A 695 1.93 -27.66 -4.68
N ARG A 696 2.11 -28.98 -4.60
CA ARG A 696 1.54 -29.79 -3.50
C ARG A 696 2.12 -29.41 -2.15
N TYR A 697 3.42 -29.15 -2.07
CA TYR A 697 4.09 -28.63 -0.88
C TYR A 697 3.43 -27.32 -0.39
N LEU A 698 3.10 -26.41 -1.31
CA LEU A 698 2.49 -25.13 -0.97
C LEU A 698 1.00 -25.20 -0.64
N GLN A 699 0.35 -26.31 -1.00
CA GLN A 699 -1.05 -26.61 -0.66
C GLN A 699 -1.22 -27.31 0.70
N VAL A 700 -0.13 -27.70 1.37
CA VAL A 700 -0.23 -28.30 2.71
C VAL A 700 -0.71 -27.26 3.70
N ASN A 701 -1.91 -27.48 4.26
CA ASN A 701 -2.39 -26.76 5.43
C ASN A 701 -1.57 -27.22 6.64
N LYS A 702 -0.86 -26.28 7.27
CA LYS A 702 0.03 -26.53 8.41
C LYS A 702 -0.70 -26.39 9.73
#